data_AF-A0A7W0LSJ0-F1
#
_entry.id   AF-A0A7W0LSJ0-F1
#
_cell.length_a   1.000
_cell.length_b   1.000
_cell.length_c   1.000
_cell.angle_alpha   90.00
_cell.angle_beta   90.00
_cell.angle_gamma   90.00
#
_symmetry.space_group_name_H-M   'P 1'
#
loop_
_entity.id
_entity.type
_entity.pdbx_description
1 polymer ?
#
loop_
_entity_poly.entity_id
_entity_poly.type
_entity_poly.pdbx_seq_one_letter_code
_entity_poly.pdbx_strand_id
1 'polypeptide(L)'
;MASFRRIGTASRPELLLGLTSAAVVAAAVVFTFVHLQPGLLFTDNTPAGGDMGAHVWGPAFLRDHLLPEGRLTGWTPDWYAGFPAYHFYMVVPCLAIVALDLVLPYGIAFKLITVSGLLALPVAAWALGRLARLPFPGPPLLAVAAVGFLFDRSFTIYGGNIASTLAGEFAFSISLALAVVFVGLLLRGLETGRHRALAAVALGLCALCHVIPAIFCLVAAAVALLLRPGRARLRWLVTAGTVGALLAAFWAMPFVLRRPYLNDMGWEKLTTYVEHLLPGRLGQELSSALGGRSTAAVPGDLTWVIILAGLGVVGSIVARRRLGIFLTVLAVVFAVAFVLAPQGRLWNARLLPFWYLCLYLLAAIAVSELASAVVALVSRSPDRTNAHASAAVAMALAVAGLGVVALPLRSLPFGRVSDDGASYSWAGIRTTDRSFVPDWARWNYSGYEGKDAYPEYRDVVETMAGVGEGRGCGRAMWEYESELDRYGTPMALMLLPYWTDGCIGSMEGLYFEASATTPYHFLNQAELSAKPSSAQRALPYGTLDVERGVEHLKLLGVRYYMAFSSTAVDAANADPDLTLVADSGPWQVYEVAGSDLVEPLDAEPVVVRGVDEGGRNWLDPAIDWYLDEESQDVFLAADGPGSWARIDEGDDPGRRPVAPVVVSDVRTATDRISFDVDQIGTPVLVKSSYFPNWEASGADGPWRVAPNFMVVVPTERQVELSYGTTFVDSGAWALTVLGLVGLVLLVRRGPVPMPAPPDPPRDDPPAADEGDDDDEQEDEDQAAVPTE
;
A
#
# COMPACT_ATOMS: atom_id res chain seq x y z
N MET A 1 21.39 -16.17 -22.49
CA MET A 1 22.68 -16.90 -22.37
C MET A 1 23.92 -16.19 -22.93
N ALA A 2 23.83 -15.00 -23.54
CA ALA A 2 25.03 -14.27 -24.03
C ALA A 2 25.67 -13.29 -23.01
N SER A 3 25.16 -13.17 -21.77
CA SER A 3 25.61 -12.17 -20.79
C SER A 3 26.66 -12.66 -19.78
N PHE A 4 26.93 -13.96 -19.71
CA PHE A 4 27.87 -14.53 -18.72
C PHE A 4 29.29 -14.78 -19.24
N ARG A 5 29.57 -14.48 -20.52
CA ARG A 5 30.91 -14.65 -21.14
C ARG A 5 31.83 -13.43 -21.10
N ARG A 6 31.49 -12.36 -20.35
CA ARG A 6 32.28 -11.10 -20.32
C ARG A 6 33.04 -10.82 -19.01
N ILE A 7 33.25 -11.81 -18.15
CA ILE A 7 34.02 -11.60 -16.92
C ILE A 7 35.54 -11.50 -17.19
N GLY A 8 36.01 -11.84 -18.40
CA GLY A 8 37.43 -11.86 -18.75
C GLY A 8 38.05 -10.59 -19.38
N THR A 9 37.34 -9.47 -19.54
CA THR A 9 37.86 -8.32 -20.34
C THR A 9 37.67 -6.92 -19.72
N ALA A 10 37.34 -6.80 -18.42
CA ALA A 10 37.21 -5.48 -17.80
C ALA A 10 38.59 -4.86 -17.54
N SER A 11 38.77 -3.59 -17.88
CA SER A 11 40.00 -2.87 -17.56
C SER A 11 40.12 -2.67 -16.03
N ARG A 12 41.34 -2.62 -15.49
CA ARG A 12 41.57 -2.39 -14.04
C ARG A 12 40.79 -1.17 -13.47
N PRO A 13 40.69 -0.03 -14.18
CA PRO A 13 39.88 1.12 -13.74
C PRO A 13 38.38 0.83 -13.65
N GLU A 14 37.80 0.13 -14.64
CA GLU A 14 36.38 -0.23 -14.62
C GLU A 14 36.04 -1.20 -13.50
N LEU A 15 36.95 -2.15 -13.23
CA LEU A 15 36.81 -3.06 -12.10
C LEU A 15 36.80 -2.30 -10.76
N LEU A 16 37.72 -1.34 -10.58
CA LEU A 16 37.77 -0.52 -9.37
C LEU A 16 36.45 0.23 -9.14
N LEU A 17 35.96 0.96 -10.14
CA LEU A 17 34.71 1.73 -10.02
C LEU A 17 33.50 0.81 -9.80
N GLY A 18 33.49 -0.37 -10.42
CA GLY A 18 32.48 -1.40 -10.20
C GLY A 18 32.48 -1.92 -8.76
N LEU A 19 33.65 -2.25 -8.22
CA LEU A 19 33.82 -2.69 -6.83
C LEU A 19 33.44 -1.58 -5.83
N THR A 20 33.84 -0.34 -6.09
CA THR A 20 33.42 0.80 -5.26
C THR A 20 31.90 0.97 -5.28
N SER A 21 31.27 0.88 -6.45
CA SER A 21 29.82 0.96 -6.54
C SER A 21 29.13 -0.17 -5.77
N ALA A 22 29.64 -1.41 -5.86
CA ALA A 22 29.11 -2.54 -5.12
C ALA A 22 29.27 -2.34 -3.60
N ALA A 23 30.42 -1.85 -3.15
CA ALA A 23 30.69 -1.57 -1.75
C ALA A 23 29.75 -0.49 -1.18
N VAL A 24 29.51 0.60 -1.91
CA VAL A 24 28.59 1.67 -1.48
C VAL A 24 27.14 1.15 -1.39
N VAL A 25 26.68 0.38 -2.38
CA VAL A 25 25.33 -0.19 -2.36
C VAL A 25 25.19 -1.21 -1.22
N ALA A 26 26.18 -2.07 -1.02
CA ALA A 26 26.18 -3.02 0.10
C ALA A 26 26.17 -2.28 1.45
N ALA A 27 26.95 -1.21 1.60
CA ALA A 27 26.95 -0.38 2.81
C ALA A 27 25.58 0.26 3.05
N ALA A 28 24.90 0.77 2.02
CA ALA A 28 23.56 1.33 2.11
C ALA A 28 22.51 0.29 2.57
N VAL A 29 22.57 -0.93 2.03
CA VAL A 29 21.66 -2.03 2.42
C VAL A 29 21.96 -2.49 3.84
N VAL A 30 23.22 -2.75 4.18
CA VAL A 30 23.64 -3.18 5.53
C VAL A 30 23.30 -2.12 6.57
N PHE A 31 23.53 -0.84 6.28
CA PHE A 31 23.17 0.27 7.14
C PHE A 31 21.67 0.26 7.45
N THR A 32 20.83 0.15 6.41
CA THR A 32 19.37 0.06 6.57
C THR A 32 18.99 -1.15 7.43
N PHE A 33 19.55 -2.32 7.11
CA PHE A 33 19.26 -3.57 7.80
C PHE A 33 19.60 -3.55 9.30
N VAL A 34 20.78 -3.02 9.67
CA VAL A 34 21.22 -2.93 11.07
C VAL A 34 20.28 -2.08 11.91
N HIS A 35 19.67 -1.05 11.31
CA HIS A 35 18.71 -0.18 11.98
C HIS A 35 17.27 -0.73 12.04
N LEU A 36 17.00 -1.86 11.38
CA LEU A 36 15.72 -2.58 11.45
C LEU A 36 15.70 -3.67 12.53
N GLN A 37 16.61 -3.61 13.50
CA GLN A 37 16.69 -4.54 14.63
C GLN A 37 16.84 -6.00 14.19
N PRO A 38 17.95 -6.39 13.52
CA PRO A 38 18.09 -7.72 12.93
C PRO A 38 17.92 -8.87 13.92
N GLY A 39 18.34 -8.69 15.18
CA GLY A 39 18.09 -9.69 16.22
C GLY A 39 16.60 -9.98 16.41
N LEU A 40 15.75 -8.95 16.38
CA LEU A 40 14.30 -9.10 16.47
C LEU A 40 13.67 -9.61 15.18
N LEU A 41 14.23 -9.33 14.01
CA LEU A 41 13.75 -9.90 12.74
C LEU A 41 13.84 -11.43 12.71
N PHE A 42 14.84 -12.01 13.38
CA PHE A 42 15.06 -13.45 13.47
C PHE A 42 14.55 -14.09 14.77
N THR A 43 13.90 -13.33 15.66
CA THR A 43 13.15 -13.91 16.79
C THR A 43 11.89 -14.60 16.25
N ASP A 44 11.55 -15.78 16.74
CA ASP A 44 10.28 -16.43 16.38
C ASP A 44 9.16 -15.90 17.29
N ASN A 45 8.51 -14.82 16.86
CA ASN A 45 7.41 -14.13 17.55
C ASN A 45 6.50 -13.45 16.53
N THR A 46 5.30 -13.07 16.97
CA THR A 46 4.25 -12.47 16.13
C THR A 46 4.41 -10.96 16.09
N PRO A 47 4.74 -10.34 14.94
CA PRO A 47 4.96 -8.90 14.88
C PRO A 47 3.72 -8.11 15.30
N ALA A 48 3.94 -6.96 15.94
CA ALA A 48 2.92 -6.04 16.44
C ALA A 48 3.08 -4.64 15.82
N GLY A 49 2.37 -3.65 16.36
CA GLY A 49 2.51 -2.23 16.04
C GLY A 49 1.56 -1.76 14.94
N GLY A 50 0.78 -0.71 15.23
CA GLY A 50 -0.18 -0.11 14.28
C GLY A 50 -1.01 -1.18 13.53
N ASP A 51 -1.09 -1.02 12.21
CA ASP A 51 -1.74 -1.97 11.32
C ASP A 51 -0.89 -3.23 11.07
N MET A 52 0.43 -3.13 11.23
CA MET A 52 1.33 -4.28 11.06
C MET A 52 0.94 -5.47 11.94
N GLY A 53 0.46 -5.20 13.16
CA GLY A 53 -0.01 -6.22 14.09
C GLY A 53 -1.14 -7.09 13.54
N ALA A 54 -2.06 -6.53 12.74
CA ALA A 54 -3.18 -7.31 12.17
C ALA A 54 -2.78 -8.12 10.94
N HIS A 55 -1.79 -7.63 10.20
CA HIS A 55 -1.45 -8.21 8.89
C HIS A 55 -1.01 -9.68 9.00
N VAL A 56 -0.64 -10.18 10.17
CA VAL A 56 -0.36 -11.61 10.41
C VAL A 56 -1.55 -12.51 10.13
N TRP A 57 -2.79 -12.00 10.20
CA TRP A 57 -3.99 -12.77 9.87
C TRP A 57 -4.03 -13.14 8.37
N GLY A 58 -3.72 -12.19 7.48
CA GLY A 58 -3.92 -12.37 6.03
C GLY A 58 -3.15 -13.57 5.44
N PRO A 59 -1.82 -13.62 5.53
CA PRO A 59 -1.05 -14.73 4.98
C PRO A 59 -1.39 -16.07 5.63
N ALA A 60 -1.75 -16.10 6.92
CA ALA A 60 -2.24 -17.30 7.58
C ALA A 60 -3.57 -17.76 6.97
N PHE A 61 -4.54 -16.86 6.83
CA PHE A 61 -5.82 -17.16 6.17
C PHE A 61 -5.63 -17.65 4.72
N LEU A 62 -4.72 -17.02 3.98
CA LEU A 62 -4.34 -17.44 2.62
C LEU A 62 -3.78 -18.88 2.62
N ARG A 63 -2.88 -19.21 3.54
CA ARG A 63 -2.25 -20.52 3.68
C ARG A 63 -3.26 -21.60 4.06
N ASP A 64 -4.15 -21.30 5.00
CA ASP A 64 -4.96 -22.32 5.69
C ASP A 64 -6.33 -22.52 5.04
N HIS A 65 -6.88 -21.49 4.36
CA HIS A 65 -8.23 -21.55 3.79
C HIS A 65 -8.28 -21.39 2.26
N LEU A 66 -7.44 -20.52 1.67
CA LEU A 66 -7.57 -20.21 0.23
C LEU A 66 -6.70 -21.08 -0.67
N LEU A 67 -5.40 -21.20 -0.37
CA LEU A 67 -4.46 -21.96 -1.19
C LEU A 67 -4.78 -23.47 -1.28
N PRO A 68 -5.26 -24.14 -0.21
CA PRO A 68 -5.68 -25.54 -0.30
C PRO A 68 -6.80 -25.78 -1.31
N GLU A 69 -7.65 -24.77 -1.54
CA GLU A 69 -8.73 -24.79 -2.54
C GLU A 69 -8.30 -24.27 -3.92
N GLY A 70 -7.01 -23.92 -4.09
CA GLY A 70 -6.49 -23.35 -5.33
C GLY A 70 -6.95 -21.91 -5.59
N ARG A 71 -7.38 -21.19 -4.55
CA ARG A 71 -7.91 -19.82 -4.64
C ARG A 71 -6.87 -18.79 -4.18
N LEU A 72 -6.98 -17.57 -4.69
CA LEU A 72 -6.19 -16.40 -4.27
C LEU A 72 -7.04 -15.29 -3.64
N THR A 73 -8.37 -15.45 -3.70
CA THR A 73 -9.39 -14.57 -3.13
C THR A 73 -10.51 -15.46 -2.61
N GLY A 74 -11.27 -14.98 -1.61
CA GLY A 74 -12.39 -15.73 -1.03
C GLY A 74 -13.16 -14.91 -0.01
N TRP A 75 -13.99 -15.58 0.79
CA TRP A 75 -14.75 -14.98 1.88
C TRP A 75 -14.14 -15.34 3.23
N THR A 76 -14.27 -14.47 4.21
CA THR A 76 -14.03 -14.78 5.62
C THR A 76 -15.13 -14.12 6.47
N PRO A 77 -15.62 -14.78 7.54
CA PRO A 77 -16.50 -14.17 8.54
C PRO A 77 -15.74 -13.45 9.68
N ASP A 78 -14.40 -13.51 9.69
CA ASP A 78 -13.56 -13.17 10.85
C ASP A 78 -13.72 -11.72 11.30
N TRP A 79 -13.86 -10.77 10.37
CA TRP A 79 -14.02 -9.34 10.65
C TRP A 79 -15.29 -8.74 10.08
N TYR A 80 -15.87 -7.75 10.79
CA TYR A 80 -16.98 -6.92 10.30
C TYR A 80 -18.18 -7.70 9.74
N ALA A 81 -18.58 -8.80 10.40
CA ALA A 81 -19.60 -9.73 9.91
C ALA A 81 -19.32 -10.40 8.54
N GLY A 82 -18.08 -10.25 8.07
CA GLY A 82 -17.50 -10.87 6.90
C GLY A 82 -17.06 -9.87 5.82
N PHE A 83 -16.08 -10.29 5.01
CA PHE A 83 -15.58 -9.50 3.90
C PHE A 83 -14.88 -10.35 2.82
N PRO A 84 -14.77 -9.86 1.57
CA PRO A 84 -14.10 -10.55 0.46
C PRO A 84 -12.56 -10.45 0.59
N ALA A 85 -11.94 -11.40 1.29
CA ALA A 85 -10.49 -11.50 1.44
C ALA A 85 -9.75 -11.41 0.09
N TYR A 86 -8.72 -10.57 0.05
CA TYR A 86 -7.84 -10.31 -1.10
C TYR A 86 -8.49 -9.73 -2.37
N HIS A 87 -9.77 -9.36 -2.37
CA HIS A 87 -10.36 -8.60 -3.49
C HIS A 87 -9.86 -7.16 -3.54
N PHE A 88 -9.63 -6.56 -2.37
CA PHE A 88 -9.27 -5.15 -2.24
C PHE A 88 -7.88 -4.91 -1.64
N TYR A 89 -7.23 -5.96 -1.15
CA TYR A 89 -5.89 -5.94 -0.57
C TYR A 89 -4.91 -6.81 -1.37
N MET A 90 -3.63 -6.56 -1.15
CA MET A 90 -2.54 -7.03 -2.01
C MET A 90 -2.16 -8.48 -1.68
N VAL A 91 -2.18 -9.35 -2.71
CA VAL A 91 -1.97 -10.79 -2.52
C VAL A 91 -0.50 -11.22 -2.61
N VAL A 92 0.30 -10.57 -3.46
CA VAL A 92 1.68 -11.02 -3.75
C VAL A 92 2.62 -10.94 -2.54
N PRO A 93 2.62 -9.87 -1.72
CA PRO A 93 3.41 -9.85 -0.50
C PRO A 93 3.02 -10.96 0.48
N CYS A 94 1.72 -11.27 0.60
CA CYS A 94 1.23 -12.36 1.45
C CYS A 94 1.67 -13.73 0.92
N LEU A 95 1.59 -13.96 -0.39
CA LEU A 95 2.13 -15.17 -1.03
C LEU A 95 3.63 -15.34 -0.79
N ALA A 96 4.39 -14.25 -0.79
CA ALA A 96 5.82 -14.30 -0.50
C ALA A 96 6.10 -14.70 0.96
N ILE A 97 5.24 -14.26 1.90
CA ILE A 97 5.31 -14.67 3.31
C ILE A 97 5.04 -16.17 3.42
N VAL A 98 3.92 -16.66 2.85
CA VAL A 98 3.57 -18.09 2.87
C VAL A 98 4.65 -18.95 2.21
N ALA A 99 5.23 -18.48 1.10
CA ALA A 99 6.30 -19.21 0.44
C ALA A 99 7.59 -19.30 1.29
N LEU A 100 7.89 -18.26 2.06
CA LEU A 100 9.05 -18.24 2.96
C LEU A 100 8.79 -19.03 4.25
N ASP A 101 7.53 -19.07 4.72
CA ASP A 101 7.05 -19.89 5.85
C ASP A 101 7.29 -21.40 5.63
N LEU A 102 7.43 -21.84 4.37
CA LEU A 102 7.78 -23.24 4.06
C LEU A 102 9.17 -23.66 4.57
N VAL A 103 10.06 -22.70 4.84
CA VAL A 103 11.46 -22.96 5.23
C VAL A 103 11.93 -22.19 6.46
N LEU A 104 11.13 -21.24 6.96
CA LEU A 104 11.40 -20.45 8.17
C LEU A 104 10.11 -20.36 9.00
N PRO A 105 10.19 -20.21 10.32
CA PRO A 105 9.01 -19.95 11.15
C PRO A 105 8.21 -18.73 10.67
N TYR A 106 6.88 -18.79 10.79
CA TYR A 106 5.95 -17.80 10.27
C TYR A 106 6.28 -16.36 10.67
N GLY A 107 6.56 -16.11 11.96
CA GLY A 107 6.91 -14.79 12.45
C GLY A 107 8.18 -14.22 11.81
N ILE A 108 9.20 -15.06 11.61
CA ILE A 108 10.44 -14.69 10.92
C ILE A 108 10.16 -14.44 9.44
N ALA A 109 9.45 -15.34 8.77
CA ALA A 109 9.09 -15.21 7.36
C ALA A 109 8.35 -13.89 7.11
N PHE A 110 7.36 -13.59 7.94
CA PHE A 110 6.59 -12.36 7.89
C PHE A 110 7.52 -11.13 7.97
N LYS A 111 8.32 -11.01 9.04
CA LYS A 111 9.20 -9.86 9.27
C LYS A 111 10.26 -9.68 8.18
N LEU A 112 10.78 -10.76 7.61
CA LEU A 112 11.75 -10.68 6.52
C LEU A 112 11.12 -10.14 5.23
N ILE A 113 9.88 -10.53 4.92
CA ILE A 113 9.17 -9.98 3.77
C ILE A 113 8.79 -8.52 4.02
N THR A 114 8.35 -8.12 5.23
CA THR A 114 7.98 -6.73 5.48
C THR A 114 9.15 -5.75 5.26
N VAL A 115 10.37 -6.14 5.60
CA VAL A 115 11.57 -5.31 5.36
C VAL A 115 12.14 -5.41 3.95
N SER A 116 11.70 -6.37 3.14
CA SER A 116 12.32 -6.66 1.84
C SER A 116 12.30 -5.47 0.86
N GLY A 117 11.20 -4.71 0.84
CA GLY A 117 11.07 -3.48 0.04
C GLY A 117 12.06 -2.39 0.45
N LEU A 118 12.25 -2.22 1.77
CA LEU A 118 13.20 -1.26 2.34
C LEU A 118 14.64 -1.63 1.96
N LEU A 119 15.00 -2.91 2.02
CA LEU A 119 16.34 -3.39 1.66
C LEU A 119 16.57 -3.38 0.14
N ALA A 120 15.52 -3.55 -0.66
CA ALA A 120 15.59 -3.53 -2.11
C ALA A 120 15.70 -2.11 -2.68
N LEU A 121 15.15 -1.08 -2.02
CA LEU A 121 15.08 0.28 -2.57
C LEU A 121 16.45 0.90 -2.90
N PRO A 122 17.51 0.79 -2.06
CA PRO A 122 18.85 1.27 -2.43
C PRO A 122 19.42 0.58 -3.68
N VAL A 123 19.16 -0.73 -3.82
CA VAL A 123 19.56 -1.50 -5.01
C VAL A 123 18.77 -1.05 -6.24
N ALA A 124 17.46 -0.81 -6.09
CA ALA A 124 16.59 -0.31 -7.14
C ALA A 124 17.02 1.08 -7.63
N ALA A 125 17.34 2.00 -6.71
CA ALA A 125 17.82 3.34 -7.05
C ALA A 125 19.18 3.31 -7.76
N TRP A 126 20.10 2.44 -7.32
CA TRP A 126 21.33 2.17 -8.06
C TRP A 126 21.06 1.62 -9.47
N ALA A 127 20.15 0.65 -9.58
CA ALA A 127 19.77 0.06 -10.87
C ALA A 127 19.15 1.10 -11.81
N LEU A 128 18.30 2.00 -11.30
CA LEU A 128 17.78 3.15 -12.04
C LEU A 128 18.93 4.00 -12.61
N GLY A 129 19.89 4.41 -11.78
CA GLY A 129 21.05 5.18 -12.22
C GLY A 129 21.88 4.47 -13.29
N ARG A 130 22.12 3.16 -13.12
CA ARG A 130 22.84 2.33 -14.10
C ARG A 130 22.09 2.21 -15.42
N LEU A 131 20.79 1.92 -15.38
CA LEU A 131 19.94 1.74 -16.56
C LEU A 131 19.75 3.06 -17.31
N ALA A 132 19.66 4.19 -16.59
CA ALA A 132 19.61 5.53 -17.15
C ALA A 132 20.97 6.06 -17.64
N ARG A 133 22.06 5.29 -17.48
CA ARG A 133 23.44 5.65 -17.86
C ARG A 133 23.97 6.91 -17.17
N LEU A 134 23.63 7.10 -15.91
CA LEU A 134 24.21 8.17 -15.11
C LEU A 134 25.73 7.91 -14.94
N PRO A 135 26.60 8.91 -15.17
CA PRO A 135 28.04 8.76 -14.98
C PRO A 135 28.38 8.41 -13.54
N PHE A 136 29.49 7.70 -13.34
CA PHE A 136 30.03 7.49 -12.00
C PHE A 136 30.49 8.84 -11.40
N PRO A 137 30.23 9.15 -10.11
CA PRO A 137 29.69 8.27 -9.05
C PRO A 137 28.16 8.29 -8.86
N GLY A 138 27.40 8.78 -9.84
CA GLY A 138 25.94 8.95 -9.71
C GLY A 138 25.16 7.71 -9.27
N PRO A 139 25.28 6.54 -9.95
CA PRO A 139 24.51 5.36 -9.58
C PRO A 139 24.67 4.91 -8.11
N PRO A 140 25.89 4.76 -7.54
CA PRO A 140 26.00 4.45 -6.11
C PRO A 140 25.50 5.57 -5.20
N LEU A 141 25.59 6.85 -5.59
CA LEU A 141 25.03 7.95 -4.79
C LEU A 141 23.49 7.96 -4.78
N LEU A 142 22.83 7.48 -5.84
CA LEU A 142 21.36 7.29 -5.81
C LEU A 142 20.95 6.25 -4.75
N ALA A 143 21.76 5.21 -4.50
CA ALA A 143 21.49 4.26 -3.42
C ALA A 143 21.60 4.92 -2.04
N VAL A 144 22.57 5.81 -1.85
CA VAL A 144 22.72 6.59 -0.61
C VAL A 144 21.53 7.55 -0.41
N ALA A 145 21.07 8.20 -1.48
CA ALA A 145 19.86 9.03 -1.42
C ALA A 145 18.60 8.23 -1.09
N ALA A 146 18.48 6.99 -1.60
CA ALA A 146 17.37 6.11 -1.21
C ALA A 146 17.38 5.81 0.29
N VAL A 147 18.56 5.62 0.92
CA VAL A 147 18.65 5.51 2.39
C VAL A 147 18.16 6.79 3.06
N GLY A 148 18.54 7.97 2.55
CA GLY A 148 18.00 9.25 3.03
C GLY A 148 16.47 9.30 3.03
N PHE A 149 15.84 8.87 1.93
CA PHE A 149 14.38 8.77 1.79
C PHE A 149 13.76 7.74 2.76
N LEU A 150 14.40 6.57 2.93
CA LEU A 150 13.91 5.53 3.83
C LEU A 150 13.85 6.00 5.30
N PHE A 151 14.79 6.83 5.72
CA PHE A 151 14.85 7.42 7.06
C PHE A 151 14.21 8.81 7.16
N ASP A 152 13.49 9.26 6.12
CA ASP A 152 12.73 10.49 6.17
C ASP A 152 11.66 10.41 7.27
N ARG A 153 11.63 11.42 8.13
CA ARG A 153 10.73 11.54 9.29
C ARG A 153 9.60 12.54 9.06
N SER A 154 9.47 13.07 7.85
CA SER A 154 8.43 14.05 7.52
C SER A 154 7.05 13.48 7.31
N PHE A 155 6.94 12.15 7.27
CA PHE A 155 5.69 11.42 7.18
C PHE A 155 5.84 10.00 7.76
N THR A 156 4.73 9.47 8.25
CA THR A 156 4.70 8.16 8.92
C THR A 156 3.68 7.18 8.33
N ILE A 157 2.76 7.64 7.48
CA ILE A 157 1.66 6.85 6.91
C ILE A 157 1.32 7.22 5.46
N TYR A 158 2.31 7.76 4.71
CA TYR A 158 2.09 8.12 3.30
C TYR A 158 2.55 7.01 2.35
N GLY A 159 3.60 6.28 2.72
CA GLY A 159 4.12 5.12 2.00
C GLY A 159 5.61 5.17 1.67
N GLY A 160 6.25 4.00 1.64
CA GLY A 160 7.57 3.80 1.04
C GLY A 160 8.79 4.03 1.95
N ASN A 161 8.70 4.86 2.99
CA ASN A 161 9.76 4.98 4.00
C ASN A 161 9.63 3.91 5.11
N ILE A 162 10.60 3.87 6.03
CA ILE A 162 10.59 2.90 7.13
C ILE A 162 9.40 3.13 8.05
N ALA A 163 9.09 4.38 8.39
CA ALA A 163 7.96 4.70 9.28
C ALA A 163 6.62 4.19 8.71
N SER A 164 6.33 4.46 7.43
CA SER A 164 5.11 3.96 6.77
C SER A 164 5.10 2.44 6.66
N THR A 165 6.26 1.83 6.44
CA THR A 165 6.37 0.35 6.43
C THR A 165 6.04 -0.24 7.79
N LEU A 166 6.55 0.36 8.88
CA LEU A 166 6.26 -0.03 10.26
C LEU A 166 4.82 0.30 10.67
N ALA A 167 4.18 1.31 10.07
CA ALA A 167 2.76 1.55 10.28
C ALA A 167 1.88 0.42 9.72
N GLY A 168 2.37 -0.32 8.71
CA GLY A 168 1.65 -1.42 8.04
C GLY A 168 1.86 -1.48 6.53
N GLU A 169 2.45 -0.45 5.92
CA GLU A 169 2.51 -0.31 4.46
C GLU A 169 3.69 -1.02 3.79
N PHE A 170 4.04 -2.22 4.26
CA PHE A 170 5.16 -2.98 3.69
C PHE A 170 4.91 -3.40 2.23
N ALA A 171 3.65 -3.64 1.86
CA ALA A 171 3.27 -3.91 0.48
C ALA A 171 3.59 -2.72 -0.45
N PHE A 172 3.39 -1.48 0.04
CA PHE A 172 3.77 -0.27 -0.66
C PHE A 172 5.29 -0.20 -0.86
N SER A 173 6.10 -0.48 0.16
CA SER A 173 7.56 -0.37 0.06
C SER A 173 8.16 -1.38 -0.93
N ILE A 174 7.62 -2.61 -0.97
CA ILE A 174 7.99 -3.62 -1.98
C ILE A 174 7.60 -3.13 -3.39
N SER A 175 6.37 -2.63 -3.54
CA SER A 175 5.87 -2.10 -4.81
C SER A 175 6.68 -0.89 -5.29
N LEU A 176 7.10 0.01 -4.39
CA LEU A 176 7.94 1.17 -4.72
C LEU A 176 9.32 0.74 -5.25
N ALA A 177 9.96 -0.27 -4.63
CA ALA A 177 11.24 -0.79 -5.13
C ALA A 177 11.09 -1.38 -6.55
N LEU A 178 10.02 -2.14 -6.81
CA LEU A 178 9.67 -2.64 -8.15
C LEU A 178 9.40 -1.50 -9.13
N ALA A 179 8.73 -0.44 -8.70
CA ALA A 179 8.44 0.73 -9.50
C ALA A 179 9.71 1.46 -9.95
N VAL A 180 10.68 1.64 -9.05
CA VAL A 180 11.98 2.26 -9.38
C VAL A 180 12.76 1.40 -10.39
N VAL A 181 12.74 0.08 -10.24
CA VAL A 181 13.32 -0.85 -11.23
C VAL A 181 12.60 -0.73 -12.58
N PHE A 182 11.27 -0.68 -12.58
CA PHE A 182 10.47 -0.47 -13.79
C PHE A 182 10.86 0.83 -14.49
N VAL A 183 10.99 1.95 -13.77
CA VAL A 183 11.40 3.24 -14.35
C VAL A 183 12.79 3.13 -15.00
N GLY A 184 13.74 2.44 -14.37
CA GLY A 184 15.04 2.17 -14.99
C GLY A 184 14.91 1.37 -16.29
N LEU A 185 14.12 0.29 -16.29
CA LEU A 185 13.89 -0.55 -17.46
C LEU A 185 13.16 0.20 -18.57
N LEU A 186 12.21 1.06 -18.23
CA LEU A 186 11.50 1.97 -19.13
C LEU A 186 12.47 2.92 -19.81
N LEU A 187 13.26 3.68 -19.05
CA LEU A 187 14.20 4.66 -19.61
C LEU A 187 15.21 4.01 -20.55
N ARG A 188 15.74 2.83 -20.17
CA ARG A 188 16.67 2.05 -21.00
C ARG A 188 15.98 1.41 -22.20
N GLY A 189 14.75 0.93 -22.02
CA GLY A 189 13.94 0.29 -23.04
C GLY A 189 13.56 1.24 -24.16
N LEU A 190 13.17 2.47 -23.83
CA LEU A 190 12.85 3.52 -24.81
C LEU A 190 14.05 4.03 -25.61
N GLU A 191 15.28 3.73 -25.17
CA GLU A 191 16.51 4.01 -25.91
C GLU A 191 16.96 2.86 -26.80
N THR A 192 16.76 1.63 -26.34
CA THR A 192 17.40 0.45 -26.95
C THR A 192 16.42 -0.52 -27.61
N GLY A 193 15.12 -0.37 -27.36
CA GLY A 193 14.09 -1.32 -27.75
C GLY A 193 14.07 -2.61 -26.94
N ARG A 194 14.98 -2.79 -25.97
CA ARG A 194 15.15 -4.01 -25.16
C ARG A 194 14.27 -3.98 -23.89
N HIS A 195 14.34 -5.05 -23.09
CA HIS A 195 13.77 -5.15 -21.73
C HIS A 195 12.23 -5.16 -21.60
N ARG A 196 11.46 -5.23 -22.68
CA ARG A 196 9.98 -5.24 -22.63
C ARG A 196 9.39 -6.27 -21.67
N ALA A 197 9.86 -7.52 -21.74
CA ALA A 197 9.36 -8.61 -20.90
C ALA A 197 9.63 -8.34 -19.41
N LEU A 198 10.85 -7.90 -19.07
CA LEU A 198 11.21 -7.56 -17.68
C LEU A 198 10.42 -6.35 -17.18
N ALA A 199 10.22 -5.34 -18.02
CA ALA A 199 9.41 -4.17 -17.67
C ALA A 199 7.93 -4.56 -17.46
N ALA A 200 7.37 -5.45 -18.27
CA ALA A 200 6.02 -5.96 -18.10
C ALA A 200 5.85 -6.72 -16.78
N VAL A 201 6.81 -7.59 -16.43
CA VAL A 201 6.81 -8.31 -15.14
C VAL A 201 6.96 -7.34 -13.97
N ALA A 202 7.89 -6.39 -14.04
CA ALA A 202 8.09 -5.41 -12.98
C ALA A 202 6.83 -4.54 -12.78
N LEU A 203 6.15 -4.13 -13.85
CA LEU A 203 4.90 -3.39 -13.79
C LEU A 203 3.75 -4.24 -13.21
N GLY A 204 3.60 -5.48 -13.67
CA GLY A 204 2.57 -6.39 -13.18
C GLY A 204 2.74 -6.70 -11.69
N LEU A 205 3.96 -7.04 -11.26
CA LEU A 205 4.27 -7.25 -9.84
C LEU A 205 4.12 -5.97 -9.01
N CYS A 206 4.50 -4.81 -9.55
CA CYS A 206 4.27 -3.53 -8.87
C CYS A 206 2.78 -3.33 -8.58
N ALA A 207 1.92 -3.53 -9.58
CA ALA A 207 0.47 -3.41 -9.44
C ALA A 207 -0.12 -4.44 -8.46
N LEU A 208 0.34 -5.70 -8.51
CA LEU A 208 -0.11 -6.77 -7.62
C LEU A 208 0.40 -6.64 -6.17
N CYS A 209 1.48 -5.89 -5.97
CA CYS A 209 2.00 -5.54 -4.65
C CYS A 209 1.32 -4.29 -4.08
N HIS A 210 1.04 -3.27 -4.89
CA HIS A 210 0.32 -2.06 -4.44
C HIS A 210 -0.12 -1.17 -5.62
N VAL A 211 -1.38 -0.73 -5.62
CA VAL A 211 -1.95 0.10 -6.70
C VAL A 211 -1.32 1.50 -6.79
N ILE A 212 -0.98 2.12 -5.66
CA ILE A 212 -0.47 3.50 -5.62
C ILE A 212 0.89 3.66 -6.32
N PRO A 213 1.96 2.86 -6.05
CA PRO A 213 3.19 2.91 -6.85
C PRO A 213 3.01 2.44 -8.31
N ALA A 214 1.95 1.69 -8.63
CA ALA A 214 1.62 1.43 -10.04
C ALA A 214 1.18 2.70 -10.77
N ILE A 215 0.45 3.62 -10.11
CA ILE A 215 0.16 4.96 -10.65
C ILE A 215 1.48 5.70 -10.95
N PHE A 216 2.46 5.62 -10.05
CA PHE A 216 3.80 6.17 -10.29
C PHE A 216 4.48 5.61 -11.54
N CYS A 217 4.37 4.31 -11.78
CA CYS A 217 4.87 3.69 -13.01
C CYS A 217 4.18 4.23 -14.27
N LEU A 218 2.86 4.39 -14.24
CA LEU A 218 2.07 4.88 -15.38
C LEU A 218 2.40 6.36 -15.69
N VAL A 219 2.49 7.20 -14.65
CA VAL A 219 2.89 8.61 -14.81
C VAL A 219 4.33 8.71 -15.33
N ALA A 220 5.25 7.92 -14.78
CA ALA A 220 6.63 7.85 -15.27
C ALA A 220 6.70 7.42 -16.76
N ALA A 221 5.88 6.45 -17.17
CA ALA A 221 5.79 6.03 -18.57
C ALA A 221 5.27 7.15 -19.48
N ALA A 222 4.25 7.89 -19.06
CA ALA A 222 3.73 9.04 -19.77
C ALA A 222 4.78 10.16 -19.90
N VAL A 223 5.43 10.55 -18.79
CA VAL A 223 6.50 11.56 -18.79
C VAL A 223 7.67 11.14 -19.70
N ALA A 224 8.08 9.88 -19.66
CA ALA A 224 9.17 9.39 -20.50
C ALA A 224 8.82 9.43 -22.00
N LEU A 225 7.56 9.20 -22.37
CA LEU A 225 7.07 9.32 -23.73
C LEU A 225 6.95 10.79 -24.16
N LEU A 226 6.46 11.68 -23.28
CA LEU A 226 6.33 13.11 -23.56
C LEU A 226 7.69 13.78 -23.79
N LEU A 227 8.70 13.43 -23.00
CA LEU A 227 10.05 13.96 -23.18
C LEU A 227 10.76 13.42 -24.43
N ARG A 228 10.31 12.27 -24.95
CA ARG A 228 10.88 11.63 -26.14
C ARG A 228 9.80 10.97 -26.99
N PRO A 229 9.00 11.76 -27.72
CA PRO A 229 7.93 11.21 -28.54
C PRO A 229 8.49 10.31 -29.65
N GLY A 230 7.67 9.38 -30.13
CA GLY A 230 8.02 8.54 -31.27
C GLY A 230 7.22 7.24 -31.34
N ARG A 231 6.86 6.82 -32.56
CA ARG A 231 6.04 5.62 -32.81
C ARG A 231 6.69 4.35 -32.27
N ALA A 232 8.01 4.19 -32.39
CA ALA A 232 8.74 3.03 -31.85
C ALA A 232 8.69 2.97 -30.30
N ARG A 233 8.78 4.13 -29.65
CA ARG A 233 8.70 4.28 -28.19
C ARG A 233 7.30 4.01 -27.67
N LEU A 234 6.28 4.55 -28.36
CA LEU A 234 4.88 4.24 -28.09
C LEU A 234 4.61 2.73 -28.24
N ARG A 235 5.10 2.09 -29.32
CA ARG A 235 4.98 0.63 -29.50
C ARG A 235 5.65 -0.15 -28.37
N TRP A 236 6.84 0.26 -27.93
CA TRP A 236 7.52 -0.36 -26.80
C TRP A 236 6.67 -0.27 -25.53
N LEU A 237 6.16 0.94 -25.23
CA LEU A 237 5.35 1.23 -24.04
C LEU A 237 4.04 0.44 -24.06
N VAL A 238 3.28 0.52 -25.15
CA VAL A 238 2.01 -0.19 -25.30
C VAL A 238 2.22 -1.70 -25.15
N THR A 239 3.22 -2.28 -25.81
CA THR A 239 3.42 -3.74 -25.72
C THR A 239 3.88 -4.20 -24.34
N ALA A 240 4.75 -3.46 -23.65
CA ALA A 240 5.16 -3.79 -22.28
C ALA A 240 4.04 -3.52 -21.27
N GLY A 241 3.36 -2.38 -21.39
CA GLY A 241 2.27 -1.94 -20.52
C GLY A 241 1.05 -2.85 -20.61
N THR A 242 0.60 -3.20 -21.82
CA THR A 242 -0.53 -4.13 -22.00
C THR A 242 -0.20 -5.51 -21.41
N VAL A 243 1.00 -6.05 -21.63
CA VAL A 243 1.36 -7.34 -21.02
C VAL A 243 1.43 -7.23 -19.50
N GLY A 244 1.99 -6.15 -18.95
CA GLY A 244 2.02 -5.92 -17.50
C GLY A 244 0.62 -5.82 -16.89
N ALA A 245 -0.30 -5.09 -17.54
CA ALA A 245 -1.69 -4.99 -17.11
C ALA A 245 -2.43 -6.34 -17.16
N LEU A 246 -2.23 -7.12 -18.23
CA LEU A 246 -2.81 -8.45 -18.36
C LEU A 246 -2.29 -9.41 -17.29
N LEU A 247 -0.99 -9.38 -16.97
CA LEU A 247 -0.40 -10.19 -15.88
C LEU A 247 -1.02 -9.89 -14.51
N ALA A 248 -1.49 -8.67 -14.28
CA ALA A 248 -2.17 -8.28 -13.05
C ALA A 248 -3.71 -8.42 -13.11
N ALA A 249 -4.27 -8.86 -14.25
CA ALA A 249 -5.70 -8.77 -14.50
C ALA A 249 -6.56 -9.59 -13.53
N PHE A 250 -6.12 -10.80 -13.13
CA PHE A 250 -6.84 -11.66 -12.18
C PHE A 250 -7.22 -10.95 -10.88
N TRP A 251 -6.44 -9.95 -10.46
CA TRP A 251 -6.69 -9.15 -9.28
C TRP A 251 -7.22 -7.75 -9.63
N ALA A 252 -6.59 -7.06 -10.59
CA ALA A 252 -6.91 -5.68 -10.92
C ALA A 252 -8.31 -5.51 -11.55
N MET A 253 -8.78 -6.50 -12.32
CA MET A 253 -10.11 -6.43 -12.95
C MET A 253 -11.24 -6.59 -11.92
N PRO A 254 -11.25 -7.62 -11.05
CA PRO A 254 -12.22 -7.70 -9.96
C PRO A 254 -12.17 -6.47 -9.05
N PHE A 255 -10.98 -5.99 -8.67
CA PHE A 255 -10.82 -4.78 -7.87
C PHE A 255 -11.56 -3.58 -8.48
N VAL A 256 -11.34 -3.30 -9.77
CA VAL A 256 -11.94 -2.14 -10.45
C VAL A 256 -13.45 -2.30 -10.62
N LEU A 257 -13.91 -3.49 -10.99
CA LEU A 257 -15.34 -3.74 -11.25
C LEU A 257 -16.17 -3.87 -9.96
N ARG A 258 -15.55 -4.30 -8.86
CA ARG A 258 -16.18 -4.42 -7.53
C ARG A 258 -15.94 -3.20 -6.64
N ARG A 259 -15.30 -2.15 -7.14
CA ARG A 259 -15.04 -0.91 -6.39
C ARG A 259 -16.28 -0.27 -5.71
N PRO A 260 -17.54 -0.44 -6.16
CA PRO A 260 -18.67 0.15 -5.44
C PRO A 260 -18.81 -0.42 -4.02
N TYR A 261 -18.38 -1.66 -3.78
CA TYR A 261 -18.45 -2.34 -2.48
C TYR A 261 -17.28 -2.03 -1.54
N LEU A 262 -16.36 -1.15 -1.95
CA LEU A 262 -15.32 -0.61 -1.08
C LEU A 262 -15.93 0.40 -0.11
N ASN A 263 -15.62 0.24 1.18
CA ASN A 263 -15.87 1.26 2.17
C ASN A 263 -14.87 2.44 1.99
N ASP A 264 -15.26 3.63 2.44
CA ASP A 264 -14.46 4.85 2.38
C ASP A 264 -14.26 5.41 3.79
N MET A 265 -13.02 5.35 4.29
CA MET A 265 -12.64 5.90 5.59
C MET A 265 -12.80 7.42 5.69
N GLY A 266 -13.03 8.11 4.57
CA GLY A 266 -13.35 9.54 4.53
C GLY A 266 -12.13 10.45 4.71
N TRP A 267 -10.91 9.96 4.40
CA TRP A 267 -9.68 10.75 4.50
C TRP A 267 -9.79 12.10 3.79
N GLU A 268 -9.57 13.19 4.52
CA GLU A 268 -9.65 14.53 3.94
C GLU A 268 -8.38 14.91 3.21
N LYS A 269 -8.59 15.59 2.08
CA LYS A 269 -7.54 16.24 1.31
C LYS A 269 -6.76 17.21 2.18
N LEU A 270 -5.44 17.04 2.22
CA LEU A 270 -4.55 18.01 2.84
C LEU A 270 -4.52 19.29 2.00
N THR A 271 -4.71 20.44 2.66
CA THR A 271 -4.79 21.77 2.02
C THR A 271 -3.64 22.70 2.39
N THR A 272 -2.83 22.35 3.38
CA THR A 272 -1.58 23.02 3.79
C THR A 272 -0.44 22.71 2.80
N TYR A 273 -0.64 23.05 1.53
CA TYR A 273 0.17 22.54 0.42
C TYR A 273 1.65 22.87 0.54
N VAL A 274 2.00 24.09 0.93
CA VAL A 274 3.40 24.55 1.01
C VAL A 274 4.18 23.75 2.05
N GLU A 275 3.61 23.55 3.24
CA GLU A 275 4.25 22.84 4.35
C GLU A 275 4.44 21.35 4.03
N HIS A 276 3.52 20.73 3.27
CA HIS A 276 3.68 19.36 2.81
C HIS A 276 4.60 19.23 1.59
N LEU A 277 4.65 20.20 0.68
CA LEU A 277 5.59 20.14 -0.45
C LEU A 277 7.03 20.46 -0.03
N LEU A 278 7.20 21.31 0.99
CA LEU A 278 8.50 21.76 1.48
C LEU A 278 8.66 21.55 3.00
N PRO A 279 8.62 20.30 3.52
CA PRO A 279 8.70 20.05 4.96
C PRO A 279 9.94 20.67 5.61
N GLY A 280 9.74 21.32 6.76
CA GLY A 280 10.79 21.95 7.54
C GLY A 280 10.82 23.47 7.45
N ARG A 281 11.98 24.06 7.78
CA ARG A 281 12.15 25.52 7.94
C ARG A 281 11.80 26.28 6.67
N LEU A 282 12.24 25.79 5.52
CA LEU A 282 11.99 26.44 4.23
C LEU A 282 10.48 26.60 3.94
N GLY A 283 9.69 25.55 4.16
CA GLY A 283 8.25 25.60 3.94
C GLY A 283 7.52 26.45 4.96
N GLN A 284 7.96 26.44 6.23
CA GLN A 284 7.41 27.29 7.29
C GLN A 284 7.64 28.77 7.00
N GLU A 285 8.88 29.14 6.63
CA GLU A 285 9.22 30.51 6.24
C GLU A 285 8.44 30.95 5.00
N LEU A 286 8.31 30.09 3.97
CA LEU A 286 7.53 30.41 2.77
C LEU A 286 6.03 30.53 3.06
N SER A 287 5.47 29.62 3.87
CA SER A 287 4.05 29.63 4.28
C SER A 287 3.72 30.93 5.01
N SER A 288 4.56 31.32 5.98
CA SER A 288 4.41 32.58 6.71
C SER A 288 4.55 33.82 5.81
N ALA A 289 5.49 33.81 4.86
CA ALA A 289 5.67 34.91 3.90
C ALA A 289 4.47 35.07 2.95
N LEU A 290 3.76 33.98 2.65
CA LEU A 290 2.53 33.99 1.84
C LEU A 290 1.26 34.29 2.65
N GLY A 291 1.40 34.67 3.93
CA GLY A 291 0.27 34.97 4.82
C GLY A 291 -0.42 33.74 5.41
N GLY A 292 0.17 32.54 5.25
CA GLY A 292 -0.28 31.31 5.89
C GLY A 292 0.04 31.32 7.38
N ARG A 293 -0.90 30.84 8.21
CA ARG A 293 -0.59 30.45 9.60
C ARG A 293 0.08 29.08 9.54
N SER A 294 1.33 28.98 10.00
CA SER A 294 2.00 27.70 10.20
C SER A 294 1.15 26.85 11.14
N THR A 295 0.47 25.84 10.58
CA THR A 295 -0.53 25.04 11.31
C THR A 295 -0.29 23.56 11.17
N ALA A 296 0.45 23.12 10.14
CA ALA A 296 0.82 21.73 10.04
C ALA A 296 2.02 21.45 10.94
N ALA A 297 1.81 20.60 11.94
CA ALA A 297 2.87 19.93 12.65
C ALA A 297 3.51 18.88 11.73
N VAL A 298 4.05 19.29 10.56
CA VAL A 298 4.81 18.38 9.69
C VAL A 298 6.10 18.06 10.41
N PRO A 299 6.31 16.82 10.87
CA PRO A 299 7.57 16.44 11.51
C PRO A 299 8.71 16.50 10.47
N GLY A 300 9.96 16.46 10.93
CA GLY A 300 11.13 16.44 10.03
C GLY A 300 11.47 17.77 9.34
N ASP A 301 12.67 17.83 8.75
CA ASP A 301 13.18 18.99 8.03
C ASP A 301 13.92 18.54 6.76
N LEU A 302 13.35 18.84 5.59
CA LEU A 302 13.89 18.50 4.27
C LEU A 302 14.59 19.69 3.60
N THR A 303 14.81 20.80 4.31
CA THR A 303 15.37 22.05 3.74
C THR A 303 16.62 21.80 2.90
N TRP A 304 17.59 21.06 3.43
CA TRP A 304 18.83 20.76 2.70
C TRP A 304 18.63 19.82 1.52
N VAL A 305 17.71 18.86 1.60
CA VAL A 305 17.36 17.97 0.49
C VAL A 305 16.74 18.78 -0.64
N ILE A 306 15.84 19.71 -0.32
CA ILE A 306 15.20 20.60 -1.30
C ILE A 306 16.22 21.51 -1.98
N ILE A 307 17.12 22.13 -1.22
CA ILE A 307 18.19 22.99 -1.76
C ILE A 307 19.07 22.18 -2.73
N LEU A 308 19.55 21.00 -2.29
CA LEU A 308 20.36 20.14 -3.14
C LEU A 308 19.58 19.63 -4.36
N ALA A 309 18.30 19.31 -4.22
CA ALA A 309 17.45 18.92 -5.34
C ALA A 309 17.33 20.06 -6.37
N GLY A 310 17.15 21.30 -5.92
CA GLY A 310 17.16 22.49 -6.79
C GLY A 310 18.47 22.65 -7.55
N LEU A 311 19.62 22.49 -6.87
CA LEU A 311 20.93 22.45 -7.54
C LEU A 311 21.04 21.28 -8.54
N GLY A 312 20.42 20.14 -8.22
CA GLY A 312 20.33 18.97 -9.09
C GLY A 312 19.53 19.25 -10.35
N VAL A 313 18.43 19.99 -10.25
CA VAL A 313 17.64 20.46 -11.39
C VAL A 313 18.49 21.34 -12.30
N VAL A 314 19.12 22.37 -11.73
CA VAL A 314 19.97 23.31 -12.48
C VAL A 314 21.13 22.58 -13.14
N GLY A 315 21.87 21.77 -12.39
CA GLY A 315 22.98 20.97 -12.89
C GLY A 315 22.54 20.00 -13.99
N SER A 316 21.36 19.42 -13.89
CA SER A 316 20.83 18.51 -14.91
C SER A 316 20.46 19.21 -16.21
N ILE A 317 19.94 20.44 -16.13
CA ILE A 317 19.66 21.25 -17.32
C ILE A 317 20.97 21.66 -18.00
N VAL A 318 21.91 22.21 -17.23
CA VAL A 318 23.22 22.68 -17.74
C VAL A 318 24.02 21.53 -18.35
N ALA A 319 24.16 20.41 -17.64
CA ALA A 319 24.90 19.23 -18.11
C ALA A 319 24.06 18.29 -18.99
N ARG A 320 22.84 18.69 -19.37
CA ARG A 320 21.89 17.91 -20.20
C ARG A 320 21.69 16.47 -19.70
N ARG A 321 21.62 16.29 -18.37
CA ARG A 321 21.39 15.00 -17.72
C ARG A 321 19.94 14.58 -17.90
N ARG A 322 19.72 13.63 -18.80
CA ARG A 322 18.39 13.09 -19.13
C ARG A 322 17.62 12.59 -17.92
N LEU A 323 18.30 11.84 -17.04
CA LEU A 323 17.66 11.31 -15.82
C LEU A 323 17.20 12.44 -14.90
N GLY A 324 18.03 13.46 -14.69
CA GLY A 324 17.68 14.58 -13.85
C GLY A 324 16.50 15.39 -14.42
N ILE A 325 16.52 15.71 -15.72
CA ILE A 325 15.39 16.38 -16.38
C ILE A 325 14.10 15.54 -16.25
N PHE A 326 14.18 14.23 -16.45
CA PHE A 326 13.06 13.31 -16.28
C PHE A 326 12.51 13.34 -14.84
N LEU A 327 13.39 13.23 -13.83
CA LEU A 327 13.02 13.29 -12.42
C LEU A 327 12.44 14.65 -12.03
N THR A 328 12.93 15.76 -12.60
CA THR A 328 12.37 17.10 -12.39
C THR A 328 10.92 17.16 -12.86
N VAL A 329 10.65 16.74 -14.09
CA VAL A 329 9.28 16.76 -14.63
C VAL A 329 8.38 15.82 -13.82
N LEU A 330 8.87 14.64 -13.47
CA LEU A 330 8.12 13.68 -12.66
C LEU A 330 7.78 14.25 -11.28
N ALA A 331 8.74 14.89 -10.60
CA ALA A 331 8.54 15.57 -9.33
C ALA A 331 7.46 16.65 -9.46
N VAL A 332 7.56 17.53 -10.45
CA VAL A 332 6.58 18.58 -10.69
C VAL A 332 5.18 18.00 -10.93
N VAL A 333 5.05 16.92 -11.70
CA VAL A 333 3.76 16.26 -11.92
C VAL A 333 3.16 15.77 -10.61
N PHE A 334 3.94 15.14 -9.72
CA PHE A 334 3.44 14.69 -8.42
C PHE A 334 3.12 15.82 -7.45
N ALA A 335 3.90 16.91 -7.46
CA ALA A 335 3.58 18.12 -6.69
C ALA A 335 2.26 18.75 -7.16
N VAL A 336 2.07 18.89 -8.48
CA VAL A 336 0.83 19.40 -9.06
C VAL A 336 -0.33 18.46 -8.78
N ALA A 337 -0.14 17.14 -8.92
CA ALA A 337 -1.17 16.16 -8.63
C ALA A 337 -1.59 16.19 -7.15
N PHE A 338 -0.67 16.38 -6.21
CA PHE A 338 -0.99 16.55 -4.79
C PHE A 338 -1.91 17.75 -4.53
N VAL A 339 -1.66 18.88 -5.20
CA VAL A 339 -2.47 20.10 -5.08
C VAL A 339 -3.83 19.95 -5.78
N LEU A 340 -3.84 19.37 -6.98
CA LEU A 340 -5.02 19.28 -7.83
C LEU A 340 -5.91 18.07 -7.58
N ALA A 341 -5.41 17.02 -6.90
CA ALA A 341 -6.19 15.84 -6.58
C ALA A 341 -7.50 16.25 -5.89
N PRO A 342 -8.67 15.81 -6.39
CA PRO A 342 -9.94 16.13 -5.76
C PRO A 342 -10.09 15.37 -4.44
N GLN A 343 -11.03 15.82 -3.60
CA GLN A 343 -11.50 15.02 -2.46
C GLN A 343 -12.09 13.72 -2.99
N GLY A 344 -11.70 12.58 -2.41
CA GLY A 344 -12.17 11.26 -2.78
C GLY A 344 -11.30 10.17 -2.14
N ARG A 345 -11.53 8.91 -2.55
CA ARG A 345 -10.87 7.72 -1.97
C ARG A 345 -9.34 7.75 -2.04
N LEU A 346 -8.77 8.37 -3.06
CA LEU A 346 -7.31 8.58 -3.10
C LEU A 346 -6.96 9.80 -2.27
N TRP A 347 -6.54 9.57 -1.04
CA TRP A 347 -5.99 10.61 -0.19
C TRP A 347 -4.75 11.25 -0.83
N ASN A 348 -4.77 12.57 -1.05
CA ASN A 348 -3.72 13.25 -1.81
C ASN A 348 -2.32 13.10 -1.20
N ALA A 349 -2.21 12.92 0.13
CA ALA A 349 -0.94 12.69 0.80
C ALA A 349 -0.18 11.45 0.27
N ARG A 350 -0.91 10.44 -0.26
CA ARG A 350 -0.34 9.24 -0.89
C ARG A 350 0.51 9.53 -2.14
N LEU A 351 0.45 10.75 -2.67
CA LEU A 351 1.25 11.21 -3.80
C LEU A 351 2.61 11.82 -3.37
N LEU A 352 2.73 12.28 -2.13
CA LEU A 352 3.94 12.94 -1.60
C LEU A 352 5.19 12.05 -1.57
N PRO A 353 5.12 10.73 -1.27
CA PRO A 353 6.31 9.87 -1.30
C PRO A 353 7.04 9.90 -2.64
N PHE A 354 6.32 10.01 -3.75
CA PHE A 354 6.92 10.10 -5.09
C PHE A 354 7.61 11.44 -5.34
N TRP A 355 7.03 12.53 -4.84
CA TRP A 355 7.65 13.85 -4.83
C TRP A 355 8.96 13.80 -4.03
N TYR A 356 8.92 13.34 -2.79
CA TYR A 356 10.10 13.27 -1.91
C TYR A 356 11.19 12.36 -2.49
N LEU A 357 10.83 11.17 -2.98
CA LEU A 357 11.80 10.28 -3.62
C LEU A 357 12.52 10.98 -4.79
N CYS A 358 11.79 11.71 -5.63
CA CYS A 358 12.40 12.47 -6.72
C CYS A 358 13.35 13.57 -6.20
N LEU A 359 13.00 14.26 -5.11
CA LEU A 359 13.88 15.26 -4.49
C LEU A 359 15.19 14.63 -3.99
N TYR A 360 15.11 13.51 -3.25
CA TYR A 360 16.30 12.80 -2.79
C TYR A 360 17.19 12.34 -3.96
N LEU A 361 16.60 11.81 -5.03
CA LEU A 361 17.36 11.38 -6.22
C LEU A 361 17.98 12.57 -6.97
N LEU A 362 17.28 13.72 -7.06
CA LEU A 362 17.82 14.95 -7.65
C LEU A 362 18.97 15.52 -6.79
N ALA A 363 18.84 15.48 -5.46
CA ALA A 363 19.91 15.88 -4.56
C ALA A 363 21.17 15.03 -4.75
N ALA A 364 21.04 13.70 -4.93
CA ALA A 364 22.16 12.85 -5.27
C ALA A 364 22.78 13.15 -6.64
N ILE A 365 21.98 13.56 -7.64
CA ILE A 365 22.52 14.03 -8.92
C ILE A 365 23.36 15.30 -8.71
N ALA A 366 22.89 16.27 -7.92
CA ALA A 366 23.66 17.48 -7.60
C ALA A 366 25.02 17.15 -6.98
N VAL A 367 25.01 16.27 -5.98
CA VAL A 367 26.23 15.80 -5.30
C VAL A 367 27.14 15.05 -6.28
N SER A 368 26.59 14.26 -7.20
CA SER A 368 27.35 13.55 -8.23
C SER A 368 28.02 14.50 -9.24
N GLU A 369 27.34 15.56 -9.67
CA GLU A 369 27.93 16.56 -10.56
C GLU A 369 29.07 17.31 -9.86
N LEU A 370 28.86 17.71 -8.60
CA LEU A 370 29.90 18.35 -7.79
C LEU A 370 31.11 17.42 -7.60
N ALA A 371 30.86 16.14 -7.32
CA ALA A 371 31.90 15.12 -7.21
C ALA A 371 32.72 15.02 -8.51
N SER A 372 32.03 14.99 -9.65
CA SER A 372 32.67 14.93 -10.97
C SER A 372 33.52 16.16 -11.25
N ALA A 373 33.03 17.35 -10.88
CA ALA A 373 33.77 18.61 -11.00
C ALA A 373 35.03 18.61 -10.12
N VAL A 374 34.94 18.17 -8.86
CA VAL A 374 36.11 18.05 -7.96
C VAL A 374 37.13 17.07 -8.51
N VAL A 375 36.70 15.91 -9.00
CA VAL A 375 37.60 14.91 -9.60
C VAL A 375 38.30 15.49 -10.84
N ALA A 376 37.58 16.25 -11.67
CA ALA A 376 38.16 16.91 -12.83
C ALA A 376 39.24 17.94 -12.44
N LEU A 377 38.99 18.75 -11.40
CA LEU A 377 39.95 19.74 -10.89
C LEU A 377 41.22 19.09 -10.30
N VAL A 378 41.09 17.92 -9.66
CA VAL A 378 42.22 17.21 -9.04
C VAL A 378 42.98 16.35 -10.06
N SER A 379 42.35 15.98 -11.17
CA SER A 379 42.97 15.16 -12.22
C SER A 379 43.89 16.04 -13.09
N ARG A 380 45.21 15.78 -13.06
CA ARG A 380 46.24 16.51 -13.82
C ARG A 380 46.09 16.44 -15.36
N SER A 381 45.13 15.66 -15.87
CA SER A 381 44.82 15.54 -17.31
C SER A 381 43.30 15.52 -17.49
N PRO A 382 42.71 16.51 -18.20
CA PRO A 382 41.26 16.61 -18.40
C PRO A 382 40.65 15.40 -19.13
N ASP A 383 41.43 14.76 -20.01
CA ASP A 383 40.93 13.73 -20.95
C ASP A 383 40.87 12.31 -20.37
N ARG A 384 41.35 12.08 -19.13
CA ARG A 384 41.32 10.77 -18.48
C ARG A 384 40.79 10.87 -17.05
N THR A 385 39.56 10.40 -16.84
CA THR A 385 38.96 10.25 -15.51
C THR A 385 39.86 9.38 -14.62
N ASN A 386 40.43 9.97 -13.57
CA ASN A 386 41.20 9.24 -12.58
C ASN A 386 40.26 8.35 -11.75
N ALA A 387 40.27 7.04 -12.04
CA ALA A 387 39.38 6.08 -11.38
C ALA A 387 39.64 5.96 -9.87
N HIS A 388 40.88 6.13 -9.40
CA HIS A 388 41.19 6.11 -7.97
C HIS A 388 40.62 7.35 -7.25
N ALA A 389 40.80 8.54 -7.83
CA ALA A 389 40.22 9.76 -7.29
C ALA A 389 38.68 9.69 -7.28
N SER A 390 38.09 9.22 -8.38
CA SER A 390 36.64 9.01 -8.48
C SER A 390 36.14 8.06 -7.40
N ALA A 391 36.79 6.90 -7.24
CA ALA A 391 36.44 5.91 -6.23
C ALA A 391 36.54 6.48 -4.80
N ALA A 392 37.61 7.22 -4.50
CA ALA A 392 37.82 7.84 -3.20
C ALA A 392 36.75 8.90 -2.88
N VAL A 393 36.44 9.78 -3.84
CA VAL A 393 35.37 10.79 -3.69
C VAL A 393 34.01 10.12 -3.50
N ALA A 394 33.70 9.08 -4.29
CA ALA A 394 32.46 8.33 -4.15
C ALA A 394 32.32 7.71 -2.75
N MET A 395 33.39 7.10 -2.23
CA MET A 395 33.40 6.51 -0.89
C MET A 395 33.24 7.58 0.20
N ALA A 396 33.96 8.69 0.08
CA ALA A 396 33.86 9.81 1.04
C ALA A 396 32.45 10.39 1.08
N LEU A 397 31.81 10.58 -0.08
CA LEU A 397 30.43 11.07 -0.17
C LEU A 397 29.41 10.05 0.35
N ALA A 398 29.64 8.75 0.12
CA ALA A 398 28.78 7.72 0.70
C ALA A 398 28.87 7.70 2.24
N VAL A 399 30.09 7.79 2.79
CA VAL A 399 30.30 7.90 4.24
C VAL A 399 29.64 9.16 4.80
N ALA A 400 29.79 10.31 4.13
CA ALA A 400 29.16 11.56 4.55
C ALA A 400 27.63 11.46 4.50
N GLY A 401 27.06 10.94 3.41
CA GLY A 401 25.61 10.80 3.24
C GLY A 401 24.98 9.84 4.27
N LEU A 402 25.59 8.67 4.48
CA LEU A 402 25.17 7.76 5.53
C LEU A 402 25.40 8.35 6.93
N GLY A 403 26.45 9.15 7.11
CA GLY A 403 26.73 9.85 8.36
C GLY A 403 25.67 10.88 8.74
N VAL A 404 25.12 11.61 7.76
CA VAL A 404 23.99 12.53 7.96
C VAL A 404 22.75 11.78 8.47
N VAL A 405 22.49 10.58 7.97
CA VAL A 405 21.38 9.73 8.44
C VAL A 405 21.69 9.10 9.81
N ALA A 406 22.93 8.69 10.03
CA ALA A 406 23.39 8.06 11.27
C ALA A 406 23.39 9.01 12.48
N LEU A 407 23.53 10.31 12.25
CA LEU A 407 23.59 11.33 13.29
C LEU A 407 22.29 11.40 14.13
N PRO A 408 21.07 11.60 13.57
CA PRO A 408 19.84 11.52 14.34
C PRO A 408 19.51 10.10 14.84
N LEU A 409 20.08 9.07 14.22
CA LEU A 409 20.02 7.69 14.74
C LEU A 409 20.96 7.46 15.93
N ARG A 410 21.84 8.42 16.26
CA ARG A 410 22.81 8.38 17.36
C ARG A 410 23.71 7.14 17.31
N SER A 411 24.09 6.74 16.10
CA SER A 411 24.73 5.45 15.82
C SER A 411 26.12 5.54 15.18
N LEU A 412 26.68 6.75 15.07
CA LEU A 412 28.03 6.96 14.56
C LEU A 412 29.08 6.35 15.50
N PRO A 413 30.17 5.77 14.94
CA PRO A 413 31.23 5.17 15.73
C PRO A 413 31.90 6.23 16.62
N PHE A 414 32.22 5.84 17.86
CA PHE A 414 32.81 6.71 18.88
C PHE A 414 31.92 7.87 19.35
N GLY A 415 30.66 7.95 18.91
CA GLY A 415 29.73 8.94 19.43
C GLY A 415 29.32 8.64 20.87
N ARG A 416 29.00 9.68 21.63
CA ARG A 416 28.62 9.60 23.04
C ARG A 416 27.26 10.23 23.26
N VAL A 417 26.35 9.46 23.85
CA VAL A 417 25.07 9.94 24.39
C VAL A 417 25.35 10.51 25.78
N SER A 418 24.76 11.65 26.13
CA SER A 418 24.86 12.21 27.49
C SER A 418 24.18 11.32 28.53
N ASP A 419 24.58 11.44 29.80
CA ASP A 419 24.07 10.58 30.88
C ASP A 419 22.54 10.66 31.06
N ASP A 420 21.95 11.82 30.77
CA ASP A 420 20.51 12.08 30.76
C ASP A 420 19.78 11.57 29.49
N GLY A 421 20.52 11.04 28.51
CA GLY A 421 19.98 10.61 27.22
C GLY A 421 19.55 11.75 26.29
N ALA A 422 19.67 13.02 26.70
CA ALA A 422 19.09 14.15 25.98
C ALA A 422 19.85 14.52 24.70
N SER A 423 21.18 14.41 24.72
CA SER A 423 22.05 14.86 23.62
C SER A 423 23.01 13.78 23.13
N TYR A 424 23.40 13.88 21.87
CA TYR A 424 24.39 13.04 21.23
C TYR A 424 25.55 13.90 20.72
N SER A 425 26.77 13.45 20.96
CA SER A 425 27.99 14.13 20.52
C SER A 425 28.86 13.21 19.67
N TRP A 426 29.34 13.73 18.54
CA TRP A 426 30.23 13.03 17.63
C TRP A 426 31.14 14.01 16.90
N ALA A 427 32.47 13.78 16.95
CA ALA A 427 33.48 14.60 16.28
C ALA A 427 33.32 16.13 16.48
N GLY A 428 32.96 16.56 17.70
CA GLY A 428 32.76 17.98 18.05
C GLY A 428 31.37 18.54 17.69
N ILE A 429 30.53 17.78 16.97
CA ILE A 429 29.13 18.11 16.71
C ILE A 429 28.29 17.61 17.89
N ARG A 430 27.42 18.45 18.43
CA ARG A 430 26.41 18.08 19.44
C ARG A 430 25.02 18.32 18.90
N THR A 431 24.13 17.36 19.05
CA THR A 431 22.73 17.44 18.62
C THR A 431 21.79 16.87 19.69
N THR A 432 20.58 17.42 19.78
CA THR A 432 19.48 16.85 20.57
C THR A 432 18.52 16.04 19.69
N ASP A 433 18.66 16.12 18.37
CA ASP A 433 17.81 15.38 17.44
C ASP A 433 17.91 13.86 17.66
N ARG A 434 16.77 13.19 17.54
CA ARG A 434 16.63 11.74 17.72
C ARG A 434 15.59 11.22 16.75
N SER A 435 15.97 10.22 15.98
CA SER A 435 15.03 9.47 15.16
C SER A 435 14.21 8.51 16.02
N PHE A 436 12.90 8.50 15.81
CA PHE A 436 11.98 7.53 16.43
C PHE A 436 12.04 6.15 15.75
N VAL A 437 12.61 6.06 14.55
CA VAL A 437 12.56 4.85 13.69
C VAL A 437 13.12 3.60 14.40
N PRO A 438 14.29 3.63 15.08
CA PRO A 438 14.79 2.43 15.75
C PRO A 438 13.90 1.95 16.90
N ASP A 439 13.26 2.87 17.63
CA ASP A 439 12.38 2.54 18.75
C ASP A 439 11.06 1.96 18.23
N TRP A 440 10.52 2.50 17.14
CA TRP A 440 9.33 1.95 16.47
C TRP A 440 9.62 0.57 15.86
N ALA A 441 10.78 0.38 15.21
CA ALA A 441 11.19 -0.94 14.71
C ALA A 441 11.31 -1.97 15.85
N ARG A 442 11.83 -1.55 17.02
CA ARG A 442 11.88 -2.39 18.21
C ARG A 442 10.47 -2.74 18.71
N TRP A 443 9.58 -1.75 18.75
CA TRP A 443 8.19 -1.95 19.14
C TRP A 443 7.48 -2.97 18.25
N ASN A 444 7.59 -2.88 16.93
CA ASN A 444 6.92 -3.82 16.06
C ASN A 444 7.51 -5.23 16.13
N TYR A 445 8.84 -5.33 16.04
CA TYR A 445 9.51 -6.63 15.90
C TYR A 445 9.79 -7.34 17.24
N SER A 446 9.62 -6.67 18.38
CA SER A 446 9.51 -7.38 19.67
C SER A 446 8.27 -8.27 19.73
N GLY A 447 7.30 -8.02 18.84
CA GLY A 447 6.06 -8.75 18.73
C GLY A 447 5.11 -8.53 19.90
N TYR A 448 3.95 -9.16 19.83
CA TYR A 448 2.97 -9.21 20.94
C TYR A 448 3.62 -9.84 22.18
N GLU A 449 4.38 -10.90 21.98
CA GLU A 449 5.05 -11.69 23.02
C GLU A 449 6.14 -10.91 23.77
N GLY A 450 6.66 -9.84 23.17
CA GLY A 450 7.65 -8.95 23.78
C GLY A 450 7.06 -7.78 24.56
N LYS A 451 5.73 -7.67 24.68
CA LYS A 451 5.06 -6.60 25.43
C LYS A 451 4.92 -6.96 26.91
N ASP A 452 5.07 -5.95 27.76
CA ASP A 452 4.89 -6.14 29.22
C ASP A 452 3.48 -6.62 29.56
N ALA A 453 2.46 -6.17 28.81
CA ALA A 453 1.06 -6.57 28.98
C ALA A 453 0.68 -7.84 28.20
N TYR A 454 1.64 -8.57 27.59
CA TYR A 454 1.36 -9.81 26.87
C TYR A 454 0.66 -10.88 27.72
N PRO A 455 1.01 -11.09 29.00
CA PRO A 455 0.28 -12.06 29.83
C PRO A 455 -1.21 -11.74 29.97
N GLU A 456 -1.58 -10.46 30.08
CA GLU A 456 -2.98 -10.02 30.14
C GLU A 456 -3.68 -10.23 28.79
N TYR A 457 -3.03 -9.85 27.68
CA TYR A 457 -3.57 -10.10 26.33
C TYR A 457 -3.80 -11.59 26.06
N ARG A 458 -2.83 -12.44 26.40
CA ARG A 458 -2.93 -13.88 26.21
C ARG A 458 -4.05 -14.49 27.05
N ASP A 459 -4.19 -14.05 28.31
CA ASP A 459 -5.26 -14.52 29.21
C ASP A 459 -6.64 -14.20 28.65
N VAL A 460 -6.83 -13.00 28.07
CA VAL A 460 -8.09 -12.62 27.42
C VAL A 460 -8.38 -13.51 26.21
N VAL A 461 -7.38 -13.76 25.36
CA VAL A 461 -7.50 -14.63 24.19
C VAL A 461 -7.83 -16.07 24.59
N GLU A 462 -7.13 -16.63 25.58
CA GLU A 462 -7.37 -17.98 26.11
C GLU A 462 -8.76 -18.08 26.76
N THR A 463 -9.19 -17.04 27.46
CA THR A 463 -10.54 -16.95 28.05
C THR A 463 -11.61 -16.98 26.96
N MET A 464 -11.45 -16.18 25.90
CA MET A 464 -12.39 -16.16 24.78
C MET A 464 -12.41 -17.49 24.02
N ALA A 465 -11.27 -18.17 23.86
CA ALA A 465 -11.23 -19.52 23.32
C ALA A 465 -12.07 -20.49 24.16
N GLY A 466 -11.90 -20.46 25.50
CA GLY A 466 -12.68 -21.27 26.42
C GLY A 466 -14.18 -20.95 26.42
N VAL A 467 -14.55 -19.67 26.30
CA VAL A 467 -15.95 -19.24 26.09
C VAL A 467 -16.51 -19.84 24.79
N GLY A 468 -15.74 -19.78 23.70
CA GLY A 468 -16.11 -20.38 22.41
C GLY A 468 -16.32 -21.89 22.49
N GLU A 469 -15.46 -22.62 23.20
CA GLU A 469 -15.60 -24.07 23.40
C GLU A 469 -16.80 -24.43 24.29
N GLY A 470 -17.02 -23.68 25.38
CA GLY A 470 -18.03 -23.99 26.39
C GLY A 470 -19.44 -23.50 26.07
N ARG A 471 -19.56 -22.37 25.37
CA ARG A 471 -20.83 -21.71 25.04
C ARG A 471 -21.11 -21.66 23.55
N GLY A 472 -20.10 -21.85 22.71
CA GLY A 472 -20.20 -21.90 21.25
C GLY A 472 -19.53 -20.69 20.59
N CYS A 473 -19.12 -20.88 19.34
CA CYS A 473 -18.50 -19.85 18.53
C CYS A 473 -19.44 -18.66 18.27
N GLY A 474 -18.87 -17.49 17.99
CA GLY A 474 -19.63 -16.26 17.80
C GLY A 474 -18.73 -15.05 17.57
N ARG A 475 -19.32 -13.93 17.13
CA ARG A 475 -18.61 -12.66 16.97
C ARG A 475 -18.45 -11.98 18.32
N ALA A 476 -17.30 -11.36 18.53
CA ALA A 476 -17.03 -10.50 19.66
C ALA A 476 -16.96 -9.03 19.24
N MET A 477 -17.57 -8.17 20.05
CA MET A 477 -17.33 -6.73 20.08
C MET A 477 -16.65 -6.41 21.40
N TRP A 478 -15.60 -5.60 21.38
CA TRP A 478 -14.90 -5.20 22.60
C TRP A 478 -14.84 -3.68 22.70
N GLU A 479 -14.82 -3.21 23.94
CA GLU A 479 -14.56 -1.82 24.27
C GLU A 479 -13.17 -1.42 23.76
N TYR A 480 -13.10 -0.31 23.03
CA TYR A 480 -11.86 0.26 22.53
C TYR A 480 -11.33 1.36 23.46
N GLU A 481 -10.01 1.39 23.66
CA GLU A 481 -9.28 2.59 24.07
C GLU A 481 -7.89 2.64 23.41
N SER A 482 -7.34 3.85 23.27
CA SER A 482 -6.00 4.03 22.66
C SER A 482 -4.87 3.39 23.48
N GLU A 483 -5.06 3.29 24.79
CA GLU A 483 -4.11 2.75 25.76
C GLU A 483 -3.97 1.22 25.65
N LEU A 484 -4.85 0.54 24.90
CA LEU A 484 -4.67 -0.86 24.50
C LEU A 484 -3.43 -1.08 23.63
N ASP A 485 -2.79 0.00 23.14
CA ASP A 485 -1.45 -0.07 22.55
C ASP A 485 -0.46 -0.78 23.49
N ARG A 486 -0.71 -0.85 24.81
CA ARG A 486 0.07 -1.70 25.74
C ARG A 486 0.18 -3.17 25.32
N TYR A 487 -0.80 -3.72 24.59
CA TYR A 487 -0.76 -5.06 24.00
C TYR A 487 0.06 -5.13 22.70
N GLY A 488 0.47 -3.99 22.16
CA GLY A 488 1.31 -3.84 20.98
C GLY A 488 0.65 -3.10 19.82
N THR A 489 -0.67 -2.94 19.85
CA THR A 489 -1.48 -2.08 18.97
C THR A 489 -2.82 -1.85 19.65
N PRO A 490 -3.47 -0.68 19.51
CA PRO A 490 -4.75 -0.42 20.17
C PRO A 490 -5.89 -1.34 19.72
N MET A 491 -5.72 -2.03 18.58
CA MET A 491 -6.72 -2.95 18.01
C MET A 491 -6.33 -4.42 18.22
N ALA A 492 -5.53 -4.77 19.23
CA ALA A 492 -4.94 -6.11 19.38
C ALA A 492 -5.96 -7.26 19.37
N LEU A 493 -7.19 -7.02 19.87
CA LEU A 493 -8.27 -8.00 19.90
C LEU A 493 -8.88 -8.29 18.51
N MET A 494 -8.52 -7.53 17.47
CA MET A 494 -8.85 -7.90 16.08
C MET A 494 -8.28 -9.26 15.68
N LEU A 495 -7.25 -9.76 16.39
CA LEU A 495 -6.67 -11.08 16.17
C LEU A 495 -7.36 -12.21 16.94
N LEU A 496 -8.46 -11.97 17.67
CA LEU A 496 -9.26 -13.04 18.27
C LEU A 496 -9.54 -14.20 17.29
N PRO A 497 -9.99 -13.98 16.04
CA PRO A 497 -10.19 -15.07 15.09
C PRO A 497 -8.89 -15.79 14.72
N TYR A 498 -7.76 -15.07 14.64
CA TYR A 498 -6.46 -15.66 14.36
C TYR A 498 -5.98 -16.60 15.48
N TRP A 499 -6.25 -16.26 16.75
CA TRP A 499 -5.83 -17.06 17.89
C TRP A 499 -6.81 -18.16 18.31
N THR A 500 -8.06 -18.08 17.84
CA THR A 500 -9.14 -19.02 18.21
C THR A 500 -9.60 -19.88 17.04
N ASP A 501 -8.77 -20.00 15.99
CA ASP A 501 -9.05 -20.76 14.77
C ASP A 501 -10.42 -20.39 14.13
N GLY A 502 -10.76 -19.10 14.16
CA GLY A 502 -12.01 -18.56 13.63
C GLY A 502 -13.25 -18.79 14.49
N CYS A 503 -13.15 -19.44 15.67
CA CYS A 503 -14.30 -19.67 16.54
C CYS A 503 -14.82 -18.37 17.16
N ILE A 504 -13.93 -17.51 17.66
CA ILE A 504 -14.31 -16.16 18.12
C ILE A 504 -13.98 -15.17 17.01
N GLY A 505 -15.02 -14.78 16.27
CA GLY A 505 -14.95 -13.71 15.29
C GLY A 505 -14.85 -12.35 15.97
N SER A 506 -14.65 -11.31 15.19
CA SER A 506 -14.21 -10.01 15.69
C SER A 506 -14.87 -8.88 14.93
N MET A 507 -15.55 -7.96 15.61
CA MET A 507 -16.25 -6.88 14.91
C MET A 507 -15.34 -5.73 14.45
N GLU A 508 -14.12 -5.65 14.98
CA GLU A 508 -13.06 -4.82 14.42
C GLU A 508 -12.06 -5.67 13.63
N GLY A 509 -11.37 -5.06 12.68
CA GLY A 509 -10.38 -5.67 11.80
C GLY A 509 -9.42 -4.60 11.30
N LEU A 510 -8.47 -4.97 10.45
CA LEU A 510 -7.62 -3.97 9.79
C LEU A 510 -8.15 -3.56 8.42
N TYR A 511 -8.80 -4.46 7.71
CA TYR A 511 -9.19 -4.24 6.32
C TYR A 511 -10.49 -3.43 6.23
N PHE A 512 -10.48 -2.21 6.79
CA PHE A 512 -11.63 -1.31 6.91
C PHE A 512 -12.32 -1.04 5.57
N GLU A 513 -11.55 -0.87 4.50
CA GLU A 513 -12.10 -0.59 3.18
C GLU A 513 -12.67 -1.85 2.50
N ALA A 514 -12.39 -3.05 3.01
CA ALA A 514 -12.80 -4.30 2.38
C ALA A 514 -14.23 -4.73 2.76
N SER A 515 -14.82 -4.21 3.83
CA SER A 515 -16.19 -4.53 4.24
C SER A 515 -17.09 -3.30 4.19
N ALA A 516 -18.25 -3.41 3.54
CA ALA A 516 -19.26 -2.35 3.60
C ALA A 516 -20.03 -2.33 4.94
N THR A 517 -19.72 -3.27 5.86
CA THR A 517 -20.28 -3.31 7.22
C THR A 517 -19.41 -2.56 8.24
N THR A 518 -18.19 -2.16 7.87
CA THR A 518 -17.28 -1.40 8.73
C THR A 518 -17.88 -0.12 9.36
N PRO A 519 -18.69 0.70 8.66
CA PRO A 519 -19.28 1.91 9.26
C PRO A 519 -20.14 1.62 10.50
N TYR A 520 -20.92 0.54 10.46
CA TYR A 520 -21.83 0.16 11.55
C TYR A 520 -21.07 -0.37 12.77
N HIS A 521 -19.94 -1.04 12.54
CA HIS A 521 -19.02 -1.37 13.63
C HIS A 521 -18.54 -0.10 14.35
N PHE A 522 -18.13 0.94 13.63
CA PHE A 522 -17.64 2.16 14.26
C PHE A 522 -18.74 2.94 15.00
N LEU A 523 -19.99 2.92 14.50
CA LEU A 523 -21.14 3.46 15.22
C LEU A 523 -21.35 2.71 16.54
N ASN A 524 -21.39 1.37 16.49
CA ASN A 524 -21.57 0.54 17.68
C ASN A 524 -20.35 0.63 18.64
N GLN A 525 -19.13 0.81 18.13
CA GLN A 525 -17.94 1.02 18.97
C GLN A 525 -18.06 2.30 19.81
N ALA A 526 -18.67 3.36 19.26
CA ALA A 526 -18.92 4.60 19.99
C ALA A 526 -19.95 4.44 21.11
N GLU A 527 -20.95 3.57 20.93
CA GLU A 527 -21.98 3.25 21.92
C GLU A 527 -21.47 2.30 23.01
N LEU A 528 -20.44 1.50 22.72
CA LEU A 528 -19.90 0.46 23.62
C LEU A 528 -18.51 0.77 24.19
N SER A 529 -17.96 1.97 23.93
CA SER A 529 -16.64 2.33 24.46
C SER A 529 -16.66 3.68 25.17
N ALA A 530 -16.01 3.77 26.32
CA ALA A 530 -15.85 5.04 27.01
C ALA A 530 -14.93 6.02 26.23
N LYS A 531 -14.00 5.49 25.42
CA LYS A 531 -13.04 6.27 24.62
C LYS A 531 -12.90 5.68 23.20
N PRO A 532 -13.95 5.74 22.37
CA PRO A 532 -13.95 5.10 21.05
C PRO A 532 -12.91 5.72 20.10
N SER A 533 -12.52 4.97 19.06
CA SER A 533 -11.57 5.46 18.06
C SER A 533 -12.19 6.52 17.13
N SER A 534 -13.47 6.34 16.80
CA SER A 534 -14.19 7.11 15.78
C SER A 534 -13.40 7.27 14.47
N ALA A 535 -12.73 6.21 14.03
CA ALA A 535 -11.69 6.31 12.99
C ALA A 535 -12.22 6.65 11.59
N GLN A 536 -13.41 6.17 11.21
CA GLN A 536 -14.03 6.55 9.94
C GLN A 536 -14.64 7.95 10.04
N ARG A 537 -14.32 8.83 9.09
CA ARG A 537 -14.81 10.21 9.13
C ARG A 537 -16.25 10.33 8.61
N ALA A 538 -16.91 11.41 9.00
CA ALA A 538 -18.26 11.77 8.55
C ALA A 538 -19.35 10.73 8.91
N LEU A 539 -19.14 9.95 9.98
CA LEU A 539 -20.21 9.18 10.61
C LEU A 539 -20.83 9.98 11.77
N PRO A 540 -22.15 9.87 12.00
CA PRO A 540 -22.85 10.52 13.11
C PRO A 540 -22.61 9.75 14.42
N TYR A 541 -21.39 9.83 14.96
CA TYR A 541 -21.03 9.15 16.20
C TYR A 541 -21.87 9.60 17.41
N GLY A 542 -22.37 8.63 18.15
CA GLY A 542 -22.94 8.83 19.49
C GLY A 542 -21.87 8.91 20.58
N THR A 543 -22.32 8.78 21.81
CA THR A 543 -21.48 8.57 23.00
C THR A 543 -21.78 7.20 23.61
N LEU A 544 -21.03 6.80 24.64
CA LEU A 544 -21.30 5.58 25.39
C LEU A 544 -22.79 5.50 25.80
N ASP A 545 -23.46 4.46 25.32
CA ASP A 545 -24.86 4.12 25.53
C ASP A 545 -24.99 2.60 25.33
N VAL A 546 -24.79 1.85 26.40
CA VAL A 546 -24.69 0.38 26.34
C VAL A 546 -26.04 -0.25 25.96
N GLU A 547 -27.16 0.30 26.41
CA GLU A 547 -28.51 -0.20 26.09
C GLU A 547 -28.74 -0.15 24.58
N ARG A 548 -28.48 1.01 23.95
CA ARG A 548 -28.54 1.16 22.50
C ARG A 548 -27.51 0.28 21.77
N GLY A 549 -26.29 0.22 22.30
CA GLY A 549 -25.23 -0.63 21.76
C GLY A 549 -25.63 -2.11 21.74
N VAL A 550 -26.33 -2.60 22.77
CA VAL A 550 -26.83 -3.98 22.86
C VAL A 550 -27.86 -4.28 21.77
N GLU A 551 -28.79 -3.36 21.49
CA GLU A 551 -29.72 -3.53 20.36
C GLU A 551 -28.96 -3.63 19.01
N HIS A 552 -27.95 -2.78 18.82
CA HIS A 552 -27.09 -2.86 17.65
C HIS A 552 -26.21 -4.13 17.60
N LEU A 553 -25.80 -4.69 18.75
CA LEU A 553 -25.12 -5.99 18.81
C LEU A 553 -26.05 -7.11 18.32
N LYS A 554 -27.33 -7.09 18.72
CA LYS A 554 -28.34 -8.05 18.23
C LYS A 554 -28.53 -7.93 16.72
N LEU A 555 -28.69 -6.71 16.20
CA LEU A 555 -28.80 -6.46 14.76
C LEU A 555 -27.60 -7.01 13.98
N LEU A 556 -26.38 -6.81 14.51
CA LEU A 556 -25.14 -7.27 13.87
C LEU A 556 -24.83 -8.76 14.12
N GLY A 557 -25.65 -9.47 14.88
CA GLY A 557 -25.43 -10.88 15.23
C GLY A 557 -24.14 -11.07 16.03
N VAL A 558 -23.87 -10.15 16.96
CA VAL A 558 -22.71 -10.19 17.85
C VAL A 558 -23.10 -10.89 19.13
N ARG A 559 -22.41 -12.00 19.40
CA ARG A 559 -22.74 -12.88 20.51
C ARG A 559 -22.06 -12.49 21.80
N TYR A 560 -20.85 -11.93 21.72
CA TYR A 560 -20.04 -11.61 22.88
C TYR A 560 -19.70 -10.12 22.92
N TYR A 561 -19.96 -9.47 24.05
CA TYR A 561 -19.50 -8.11 24.35
C TYR A 561 -18.43 -8.16 25.43
N MET A 562 -17.31 -7.47 25.21
CA MET A 562 -16.19 -7.42 26.15
C MET A 562 -16.00 -5.97 26.63
N ALA A 563 -16.19 -5.72 27.91
CA ALA A 563 -16.05 -4.38 28.52
C ALA A 563 -14.96 -4.38 29.60
N PHE A 564 -14.32 -3.25 29.86
CA PHE A 564 -13.34 -3.13 30.94
C PHE A 564 -13.41 -1.82 31.72
N SER A 565 -13.96 -0.74 31.15
CA SER A 565 -14.14 0.50 31.88
C SER A 565 -15.27 0.35 32.89
N SER A 566 -15.12 0.96 34.07
CA SER A 566 -16.14 0.85 35.13
C SER A 566 -17.51 1.31 34.65
N THR A 567 -17.57 2.37 33.84
CA THR A 567 -18.82 2.90 33.31
C THR A 567 -19.50 1.92 32.35
N ALA A 568 -18.75 1.31 31.42
CA ALA A 568 -19.30 0.34 30.48
C ALA A 568 -19.72 -0.95 31.19
N VAL A 569 -18.92 -1.41 32.17
CA VAL A 569 -19.20 -2.58 33.00
C VAL A 569 -20.43 -2.38 33.89
N ASP A 570 -20.56 -1.22 34.56
CA ASP A 570 -21.72 -0.93 35.41
C ASP A 570 -23.02 -0.89 34.58
N ALA A 571 -22.97 -0.31 33.38
CA ALA A 571 -24.10 -0.30 32.45
C ALA A 571 -24.41 -1.70 31.91
N ALA A 572 -23.39 -2.48 31.52
CA ALA A 572 -23.57 -3.85 31.04
C ALA A 572 -24.18 -4.78 32.10
N ASN A 573 -23.79 -4.64 33.37
CA ASN A 573 -24.37 -5.40 34.48
C ASN A 573 -25.83 -5.02 34.79
N ALA A 574 -26.29 -3.85 34.36
CA ALA A 574 -27.66 -3.39 34.54
C ALA A 574 -28.58 -3.79 33.38
N ASP A 575 -28.03 -4.17 32.24
CA ASP A 575 -28.76 -4.56 31.04
C ASP A 575 -29.29 -6.01 31.15
N PRO A 576 -30.61 -6.24 30.98
CA PRO A 576 -31.19 -7.57 31.14
C PRO A 576 -30.84 -8.55 30.00
N ASP A 577 -30.38 -8.07 28.85
CA ASP A 577 -30.03 -8.88 27.69
C ASP A 577 -28.55 -9.28 27.66
N LEU A 578 -27.78 -8.83 28.66
CA LEU A 578 -26.39 -9.21 28.86
C LEU A 578 -26.24 -10.18 30.03
N THR A 579 -25.68 -11.34 29.76
CA THR A 579 -25.31 -12.31 30.80
C THR A 579 -23.80 -12.35 30.96
N LEU A 580 -23.27 -12.04 32.14
CA LEU A 580 -21.84 -12.21 32.42
C LEU A 580 -21.46 -13.70 32.33
N VAL A 581 -20.50 -14.04 31.47
CA VAL A 581 -20.08 -15.43 31.22
C VAL A 581 -18.62 -15.71 31.57
N ALA A 582 -17.77 -14.69 31.62
CA ALA A 582 -16.37 -14.81 32.03
C ALA A 582 -15.77 -13.47 32.47
N ASP A 583 -14.66 -13.56 33.19
CA ASP A 583 -13.81 -12.43 33.60
C ASP A 583 -12.35 -12.77 33.24
N SER A 584 -11.57 -11.80 32.75
CA SER A 584 -10.14 -11.94 32.48
C SER A 584 -9.40 -10.63 32.73
N GLY A 585 -8.67 -10.57 33.84
CA GLY A 585 -8.02 -9.34 34.29
C GLY A 585 -9.02 -8.19 34.43
N PRO A 586 -8.86 -7.07 33.69
CA PRO A 586 -9.82 -5.97 33.71
C PRO A 586 -11.08 -6.22 32.86
N TRP A 587 -11.09 -7.26 32.03
CA TRP A 587 -12.17 -7.52 31.08
C TRP A 587 -13.29 -8.35 31.70
N GLN A 588 -14.53 -7.95 31.42
CA GLN A 588 -15.74 -8.73 31.65
C GLN A 588 -16.38 -9.08 30.31
N VAL A 589 -16.74 -10.36 30.16
CA VAL A 589 -17.29 -10.91 28.92
C VAL A 589 -18.76 -11.24 29.14
N TYR A 590 -19.62 -10.66 28.32
CA TYR A 590 -21.06 -10.82 28.35
C TYR A 590 -21.53 -11.57 27.12
N GLU A 591 -22.44 -12.52 27.29
CA GLU A 591 -23.21 -13.12 26.21
C GLU A 591 -24.47 -12.29 25.95
N VAL A 592 -24.69 -11.95 24.68
CA VAL A 592 -25.80 -11.10 24.19
C VAL A 592 -26.97 -11.99 23.78
N ALA A 593 -28.13 -11.80 24.42
CA ALA A 593 -29.36 -12.50 24.06
C ALA A 593 -29.90 -12.04 22.70
N GLY A 594 -30.51 -12.94 21.92
CA GLY A 594 -31.16 -12.59 20.65
C GLY A 594 -30.19 -12.19 19.53
N SER A 595 -28.99 -12.79 19.50
CA SER A 595 -27.92 -12.48 18.54
C SER A 595 -27.80 -13.51 17.40
N ASP A 596 -28.91 -14.16 17.02
CA ASP A 596 -28.92 -15.22 16.01
C ASP A 596 -28.45 -14.71 14.64
N LEU A 597 -27.64 -15.51 13.93
CA LEU A 597 -27.06 -15.12 12.64
C LEU A 597 -28.05 -15.26 11.46
N VAL A 598 -29.07 -16.10 11.61
CA VAL A 598 -30.11 -16.33 10.62
C VAL A 598 -31.46 -16.25 11.30
N GLU A 599 -32.29 -15.32 10.86
CA GLU A 599 -33.55 -14.98 11.53
C GLU A 599 -34.70 -14.87 10.53
N PRO A 600 -35.90 -15.34 10.87
CA PRO A 600 -37.07 -15.10 10.04
C PRO A 600 -37.46 -13.62 10.09
N LEU A 601 -37.90 -13.07 8.96
CA LEU A 601 -38.51 -11.75 8.94
C LEU A 601 -40.03 -11.85 9.15
N ASP A 602 -40.59 -10.84 9.81
CA ASP A 602 -42.03 -10.71 10.06
C ASP A 602 -42.71 -9.68 9.16
N ALA A 603 -41.93 -8.98 8.31
CA ALA A 603 -42.38 -8.10 7.25
C ALA A 603 -41.56 -8.31 5.96
N GLU A 604 -42.15 -8.01 4.81
CA GLU A 604 -41.42 -7.93 3.54
C GLU A 604 -40.40 -6.78 3.59
N PRO A 605 -39.15 -6.98 3.14
CA PRO A 605 -38.23 -5.89 2.88
C PRO A 605 -38.78 -4.94 1.80
N VAL A 606 -38.29 -3.71 1.83
CA VAL A 606 -38.68 -2.66 0.88
C VAL A 606 -37.49 -2.28 0.02
N VAL A 607 -37.66 -2.32 -1.31
CA VAL A 607 -36.61 -1.98 -2.26
C VAL A 607 -36.53 -0.46 -2.43
N VAL A 608 -35.38 0.12 -2.14
CA VAL A 608 -35.13 1.54 -2.38
C VAL A 608 -34.57 1.72 -3.79
N ARG A 609 -35.13 2.64 -4.58
CA ARG A 609 -34.65 2.88 -5.95
C ARG A 609 -33.33 3.64 -5.95
N GLY A 610 -32.39 3.24 -6.81
CA GLY A 610 -31.13 3.96 -7.05
C GLY A 610 -30.00 3.69 -6.05
N VAL A 611 -30.15 2.67 -5.19
CA VAL A 611 -29.16 2.27 -4.17
C VAL A 611 -28.53 0.89 -4.47
N ASP A 612 -28.68 0.41 -5.70
CA ASP A 612 -28.15 -0.88 -6.18
C ASP A 612 -26.61 -0.90 -6.20
N GLU A 613 -25.99 0.25 -6.40
CA GLU A 613 -24.55 0.44 -6.24
C GLU A 613 -24.15 0.62 -4.76
N GLY A 614 -22.90 0.27 -4.42
CA GLY A 614 -22.36 0.53 -3.07
C GLY A 614 -21.92 1.99 -2.85
N GLY A 615 -21.12 2.24 -1.82
CA GLY A 615 -20.71 3.60 -1.44
C GLY A 615 -21.85 4.40 -0.78
N ARG A 616 -21.82 5.72 -0.91
CA ARG A 616 -22.74 6.63 -0.18
C ARG A 616 -24.21 6.46 -0.54
N ASN A 617 -24.53 6.17 -1.80
CA ASN A 617 -25.92 5.94 -2.22
C ASN A 617 -26.59 4.80 -1.44
N TRP A 618 -25.82 3.83 -0.95
CA TRP A 618 -26.32 2.83 -0.02
C TRP A 618 -26.11 3.22 1.43
N LEU A 619 -24.90 3.69 1.76
CA LEU A 619 -24.47 3.90 3.13
C LEU A 619 -25.34 4.94 3.83
N ASP A 620 -25.66 6.05 3.17
CA ASP A 620 -26.37 7.16 3.78
C ASP A 620 -27.80 6.72 4.22
N PRO A 621 -28.67 6.17 3.34
CA PRO A 621 -29.99 5.69 3.78
C PRO A 621 -29.94 4.48 4.72
N ALA A 622 -28.92 3.63 4.61
CA ALA A 622 -28.76 2.50 5.52
C ALA A 622 -28.27 2.93 6.92
N ILE A 623 -27.50 4.03 7.04
CA ILE A 623 -27.17 4.65 8.33
C ILE A 623 -28.40 5.29 8.95
N ASP A 624 -29.20 6.01 8.16
CA ASP A 624 -30.44 6.62 8.66
C ASP A 624 -31.38 5.54 9.23
N TRP A 625 -31.55 4.42 8.51
CA TRP A 625 -32.26 3.24 9.01
C TRP A 625 -31.62 2.63 10.26
N TYR A 626 -30.29 2.48 10.26
CA TYR A 626 -29.58 1.83 11.36
C TYR A 626 -29.69 2.63 12.67
N LEU A 627 -29.77 3.96 12.60
CA LEU A 627 -29.82 4.82 13.79
C LEU A 627 -31.24 5.11 14.29
N ASP A 628 -32.27 4.76 13.53
CA ASP A 628 -33.67 4.96 13.86
C ASP A 628 -34.35 3.62 14.21
N GLU A 629 -34.46 3.34 15.51
CA GLU A 629 -35.07 2.11 16.05
C GLU A 629 -36.49 1.88 15.53
N GLU A 630 -37.29 2.95 15.32
CA GLU A 630 -38.66 2.82 14.81
C GLU A 630 -38.70 2.33 13.35
N SER A 631 -37.61 2.50 12.61
CA SER A 631 -37.51 2.10 11.21
C SER A 631 -37.00 0.66 11.01
N GLN A 632 -36.43 0.05 12.06
CA GLN A 632 -35.78 -1.27 11.98
C GLN A 632 -36.75 -2.44 11.80
N ASP A 633 -38.05 -2.21 12.00
CA ASP A 633 -39.13 -3.16 11.72
C ASP A 633 -39.25 -3.55 10.23
N VAL A 634 -38.68 -2.74 9.32
CA VAL A 634 -38.72 -2.99 7.87
C VAL A 634 -37.34 -2.78 7.26
N PHE A 635 -36.72 -3.86 6.79
CA PHE A 635 -35.41 -3.79 6.16
C PHE A 635 -35.45 -3.09 4.80
N LEU A 636 -34.54 -2.13 4.60
CA LEU A 636 -34.27 -1.53 3.30
C LEU A 636 -33.45 -2.50 2.44
N ALA A 637 -33.85 -2.70 1.19
CA ALA A 637 -33.22 -3.62 0.24
C ALA A 637 -32.72 -2.89 -1.01
N ALA A 638 -31.58 -3.31 -1.55
CA ALA A 638 -31.03 -2.76 -2.79
C ALA A 638 -31.72 -3.31 -4.05
N ASP A 639 -32.24 -4.53 -3.95
CA ASP A 639 -33.03 -5.21 -4.96
C ASP A 639 -33.90 -6.29 -4.27
N GLY A 640 -34.80 -6.93 -5.00
CA GLY A 640 -35.68 -7.95 -4.45
C GLY A 640 -36.69 -8.47 -5.45
N PRO A 641 -37.51 -9.47 -5.07
CA PRO A 641 -38.66 -9.94 -5.84
C PRO A 641 -39.52 -8.82 -6.41
N GLY A 642 -40.16 -9.08 -7.55
CA GLY A 642 -41.08 -8.14 -8.17
C GLY A 642 -42.27 -7.76 -7.28
N SER A 643 -42.63 -8.61 -6.31
CA SER A 643 -43.72 -8.40 -5.35
C SER A 643 -43.41 -7.37 -4.25
N TRP A 644 -42.14 -7.23 -3.85
CA TRP A 644 -41.75 -6.30 -2.79
C TRP A 644 -42.04 -4.85 -3.19
N ALA A 645 -42.39 -4.04 -2.19
CA ALA A 645 -42.60 -2.61 -2.39
C ALA A 645 -41.33 -1.96 -2.93
N ARG A 646 -41.50 -0.94 -3.79
CA ARG A 646 -40.41 -0.12 -4.32
C ARG A 646 -40.70 1.33 -4.02
N ILE A 647 -39.82 1.97 -3.27
CA ILE A 647 -39.93 3.35 -2.82
C ILE A 647 -38.76 4.20 -3.32
N ASP A 648 -38.92 5.52 -3.30
CA ASP A 648 -37.79 6.43 -3.46
C ASP A 648 -37.15 6.70 -2.09
N GLU A 649 -35.91 7.19 -2.07
CA GLU A 649 -35.18 7.48 -0.83
C GLU A 649 -35.93 8.54 0.03
N GLY A 650 -36.13 8.23 1.31
CA GLY A 650 -36.83 9.11 2.26
C GLY A 650 -38.35 8.96 2.30
N ASP A 651 -38.95 8.15 1.42
CA ASP A 651 -40.36 7.77 1.53
C ASP A 651 -40.59 6.80 2.71
N ASP A 652 -41.81 6.81 3.26
CA ASP A 652 -42.22 5.82 4.26
C ASP A 652 -42.19 4.40 3.64
N PRO A 653 -41.39 3.47 4.19
CA PRO A 653 -41.32 2.11 3.68
C PRO A 653 -42.67 1.39 3.75
N GLY A 654 -43.48 1.69 4.76
CA GLY A 654 -44.71 0.98 5.09
C GLY A 654 -44.45 -0.49 5.47
N ARG A 655 -45.21 -1.00 6.45
CA ARG A 655 -45.05 -2.38 6.90
C ARG A 655 -46.00 -3.33 6.17
N ARG A 656 -45.45 -4.36 5.52
CA ARG A 656 -46.21 -5.47 4.92
C ARG A 656 -45.93 -6.77 5.67
N PRO A 657 -46.77 -7.16 6.63
CA PRO A 657 -46.50 -8.32 7.47
C PRO A 657 -46.49 -9.63 6.67
N VAL A 658 -45.58 -10.52 7.04
CA VAL A 658 -45.51 -11.91 6.57
C VAL A 658 -45.56 -12.84 7.78
N ALA A 659 -46.01 -14.08 7.58
CA ALA A 659 -45.94 -15.08 8.65
C ALA A 659 -44.49 -15.56 8.79
N PRO A 660 -43.81 -15.33 9.93
CA PRO A 660 -42.43 -15.75 10.13
C PRO A 660 -42.30 -17.27 9.98
N VAL A 661 -41.17 -17.73 9.43
CA VAL A 661 -40.83 -19.15 9.38
C VAL A 661 -40.09 -19.57 10.64
N VAL A 662 -40.07 -20.87 10.90
CA VAL A 662 -39.15 -21.45 11.88
C VAL A 662 -37.85 -21.77 11.14
N VAL A 663 -36.77 -21.09 11.53
CA VAL A 663 -35.41 -21.41 11.07
C VAL A 663 -34.78 -22.42 12.03
N SER A 664 -34.19 -23.49 11.51
CA SER A 664 -33.45 -24.47 12.29
C SER A 664 -32.15 -24.90 11.60
N ASP A 665 -31.33 -25.67 12.32
CA ASP A 665 -30.13 -26.31 11.77
C ASP A 665 -29.15 -25.34 11.08
N VAL A 666 -29.05 -24.12 11.61
CA VAL A 666 -28.12 -23.10 11.11
C VAL A 666 -26.68 -23.61 11.26
N ARG A 667 -25.96 -23.67 10.15
CA ARG A 667 -24.55 -24.02 10.08
C ARG A 667 -23.81 -22.96 9.30
N THR A 668 -22.72 -22.49 9.89
CA THR A 668 -21.83 -21.52 9.28
C THR A 668 -20.46 -22.16 9.07
N ALA A 669 -19.88 -21.88 7.91
CA ALA A 669 -18.50 -22.18 7.57
C ALA A 669 -17.85 -20.89 7.02
N THR A 670 -16.58 -20.97 6.64
CA THR A 670 -15.82 -19.82 6.14
C THR A 670 -16.47 -19.16 4.93
N ASP A 671 -17.01 -19.91 3.97
CA ASP A 671 -17.58 -19.41 2.71
C ASP A 671 -19.00 -19.95 2.42
N ARG A 672 -19.67 -20.50 3.44
CA ARG A 672 -20.98 -21.16 3.32
C ARG A 672 -21.85 -20.93 4.55
N ILE A 673 -23.14 -20.73 4.34
CA ILE A 673 -24.16 -20.66 5.39
C ILE A 673 -25.34 -21.54 4.94
N SER A 674 -25.79 -22.45 5.78
CA SER A 674 -26.95 -23.31 5.49
C SER A 674 -27.91 -23.36 6.66
N PHE A 675 -29.20 -23.50 6.37
CA PHE A 675 -30.25 -23.62 7.38
C PHE A 675 -31.49 -24.29 6.78
N ASP A 676 -32.36 -24.79 7.66
CA ASP A 676 -33.64 -25.37 7.29
C ASP A 676 -34.79 -24.41 7.66
N VAL A 677 -35.87 -24.48 6.89
CA VAL A 677 -37.13 -23.78 7.14
C VAL A 677 -38.32 -24.74 7.12
N ASP A 678 -39.30 -24.49 7.97
CA ASP A 678 -40.53 -25.29 8.04
C ASP A 678 -41.48 -25.04 6.85
N GLN A 679 -41.49 -23.81 6.34
CA GLN A 679 -42.25 -23.36 5.18
C GLN A 679 -41.42 -22.46 4.25
N ILE A 680 -41.81 -22.43 2.97
CA ILE A 680 -41.14 -21.67 1.91
C ILE A 680 -41.87 -20.36 1.60
N GLY A 681 -41.22 -19.44 0.89
CA GLY A 681 -41.84 -18.23 0.35
C GLY A 681 -41.86 -17.02 1.30
N THR A 682 -41.41 -17.17 2.55
CA THR A 682 -41.26 -16.07 3.49
C THR A 682 -39.78 -15.66 3.59
N PRO A 683 -39.45 -14.35 3.58
CA PRO A 683 -38.06 -13.90 3.64
C PRO A 683 -37.35 -14.26 4.95
N VAL A 684 -36.06 -14.61 4.84
CA VAL A 684 -35.16 -14.94 5.94
C VAL A 684 -33.91 -14.04 5.85
N LEU A 685 -33.58 -13.39 6.96
CA LEU A 685 -32.39 -12.56 7.13
C LEU A 685 -31.18 -13.44 7.44
N VAL A 686 -30.06 -13.15 6.78
CA VAL A 686 -28.75 -13.74 7.04
C VAL A 686 -27.79 -12.61 7.37
N LYS A 687 -27.40 -12.50 8.65
CA LYS A 687 -26.53 -11.45 9.21
C LYS A 687 -25.06 -11.67 8.84
N SER A 688 -24.76 -11.90 7.55
CA SER A 688 -23.40 -11.88 7.01
C SER A 688 -23.31 -10.83 5.93
N SER A 689 -22.18 -10.12 5.89
CA SER A 689 -21.98 -9.00 4.97
C SER A 689 -22.27 -9.41 3.52
N TYR A 690 -23.05 -8.62 2.82
CA TYR A 690 -23.32 -8.84 1.40
C TYR A 690 -22.10 -8.52 0.56
N PHE A 691 -21.86 -9.38 -0.42
CA PHE A 691 -20.98 -9.15 -1.54
C PHE A 691 -21.51 -9.92 -2.76
N PRO A 692 -21.36 -9.42 -4.01
CA PRO A 692 -22.00 -10.03 -5.18
C PRO A 692 -21.53 -11.43 -5.60
N ASN A 693 -20.60 -12.04 -4.86
CA ASN A 693 -20.12 -13.39 -5.13
C ASN A 693 -20.90 -14.44 -4.32
N TRP A 694 -21.81 -14.02 -3.44
CA TRP A 694 -22.76 -14.90 -2.77
C TRP A 694 -23.85 -15.36 -3.72
N GLU A 695 -24.09 -16.67 -3.74
CA GLU A 695 -25.16 -17.33 -4.49
C GLU A 695 -25.99 -18.18 -3.52
N ALA A 696 -27.30 -18.25 -3.73
CA ALA A 696 -28.22 -19.09 -2.95
C ALA A 696 -28.70 -20.29 -3.76
N SER A 697 -28.79 -21.45 -3.11
CA SER A 697 -29.46 -22.66 -3.57
C SER A 697 -30.62 -22.97 -2.64
N GLY A 698 -31.75 -23.45 -3.19
CA GLY A 698 -32.99 -23.66 -2.43
C GLY A 698 -33.71 -22.37 -2.03
N ALA A 699 -33.30 -21.21 -2.57
CA ALA A 699 -33.92 -19.92 -2.33
C ALA A 699 -33.69 -18.96 -3.51
N ASP A 700 -34.58 -17.98 -3.66
CA ASP A 700 -34.33 -16.80 -4.48
C ASP A 700 -33.48 -15.78 -3.69
N GLY A 701 -32.61 -15.05 -4.39
CA GLY A 701 -31.64 -14.12 -3.80
C GLY A 701 -30.19 -14.65 -3.90
N PRO A 702 -29.28 -14.24 -2.99
CA PRO A 702 -29.46 -13.31 -1.88
C PRO A 702 -29.51 -11.85 -2.34
N TRP A 703 -30.37 -11.05 -1.70
CA TRP A 703 -30.43 -9.59 -1.91
C TRP A 703 -29.78 -8.85 -0.76
N ARG A 704 -29.08 -7.76 -1.08
CA ARG A 704 -28.48 -6.87 -0.10
C ARG A 704 -29.56 -6.10 0.67
N VAL A 705 -29.50 -6.14 2.00
CA VAL A 705 -30.36 -5.37 2.90
C VAL A 705 -29.56 -4.58 3.93
N ALA A 706 -30.14 -3.54 4.52
CA ALA A 706 -29.51 -2.77 5.59
C ALA A 706 -29.16 -3.68 6.79
N PRO A 707 -28.04 -3.45 7.51
CA PRO A 707 -27.03 -2.42 7.26
C PRO A 707 -26.10 -2.75 6.06
N ASN A 708 -25.79 -4.02 5.83
CA ASN A 708 -25.21 -4.56 4.59
C ASN A 708 -25.28 -6.09 4.63
N PHE A 709 -26.43 -6.65 4.97
CA PHE A 709 -26.66 -8.09 5.10
C PHE A 709 -27.39 -8.67 3.91
N MET A 710 -27.79 -9.93 4.03
CA MET A 710 -28.45 -10.67 2.97
C MET A 710 -29.85 -11.09 3.40
N VAL A 711 -30.81 -11.00 2.49
CA VAL A 711 -32.10 -11.68 2.62
C VAL A 711 -32.25 -12.67 1.47
N VAL A 712 -32.81 -13.83 1.79
CA VAL A 712 -33.21 -14.86 0.83
C VAL A 712 -34.69 -15.20 1.01
N VAL A 713 -35.35 -15.64 -0.06
CA VAL A 713 -36.73 -16.17 0.00
C VAL A 713 -36.66 -17.66 -0.33
N PRO A 714 -36.82 -18.56 0.67
CA PRO A 714 -36.71 -20.00 0.45
C PRO A 714 -37.70 -20.49 -0.61
N THR A 715 -37.22 -21.30 -1.54
CA THR A 715 -38.02 -22.02 -2.54
C THR A 715 -38.03 -23.52 -2.25
N GLU A 716 -37.09 -23.98 -1.44
CA GLU A 716 -37.00 -25.32 -0.85
C GLU A 716 -36.86 -25.20 0.68
N ARG A 717 -37.05 -26.32 1.40
CA ARG A 717 -36.93 -26.35 2.87
C ARG A 717 -35.50 -26.24 3.37
N GLN A 718 -34.53 -26.61 2.55
CA GLN A 718 -33.13 -26.51 2.87
C GLN A 718 -32.52 -25.39 2.03
N VAL A 719 -31.94 -24.39 2.67
CA VAL A 719 -31.32 -23.25 2.02
C VAL A 719 -29.83 -23.28 2.25
N GLU A 720 -29.07 -22.98 1.19
CA GLU A 720 -27.63 -22.83 1.28
C GLU A 720 -27.18 -21.57 0.53
N LEU A 721 -26.41 -20.72 1.20
CA LEU A 721 -25.66 -19.64 0.60
C LEU A 721 -24.19 -20.07 0.49
N SER A 722 -23.58 -19.84 -0.67
CA SER A 722 -22.16 -20.12 -0.90
C SER A 722 -21.47 -18.95 -1.59
N TYR A 723 -20.23 -18.65 -1.19
CA TYR A 723 -19.42 -17.61 -1.81
C TYR A 723 -18.54 -18.23 -2.90
N GLY A 724 -18.76 -17.81 -4.15
CA GLY A 724 -18.20 -18.46 -5.33
C GLY A 724 -17.40 -17.56 -6.26
N THR A 725 -16.98 -18.16 -7.38
CA THR A 725 -16.35 -17.45 -8.50
C THR A 725 -17.40 -16.98 -9.49
N THR A 726 -17.30 -15.72 -9.90
CA THR A 726 -18.23 -15.11 -10.85
C THR A 726 -17.63 -15.07 -12.26
N PHE A 727 -18.42 -14.61 -13.25
CA PHE A 727 -17.93 -14.39 -14.61
C PHE A 727 -16.80 -13.33 -14.66
N VAL A 728 -16.81 -12.37 -13.72
CA VAL A 728 -15.76 -11.35 -13.59
C VAL A 728 -14.43 -12.02 -13.24
N ASP A 729 -14.44 -12.93 -12.28
CA ASP A 729 -13.25 -13.64 -11.80
C ASP A 729 -12.67 -14.55 -12.89
N SER A 730 -13.55 -15.31 -13.55
CA SER A 730 -13.16 -16.20 -14.65
C SER A 730 -12.59 -15.43 -15.85
N GLY A 731 -13.22 -14.31 -16.22
CA GLY A 731 -12.73 -13.43 -17.28
C GLY A 731 -11.38 -12.80 -16.96
N ALA A 732 -11.18 -12.40 -15.70
CA ALA A 732 -9.93 -11.83 -15.23
C ALA A 732 -8.76 -12.82 -15.31
N TRP A 733 -8.98 -14.08 -14.91
CA TRP A 733 -7.99 -15.15 -15.05
C TRP A 733 -7.66 -15.45 -16.52
N ALA A 734 -8.67 -15.47 -17.41
CA ALA A 734 -8.44 -15.65 -18.84
C ALA A 734 -7.54 -14.54 -19.42
N LEU A 735 -7.76 -13.29 -19.02
CA LEU A 735 -6.88 -12.17 -19.39
C LEU A 735 -5.45 -12.34 -18.85
N THR A 736 -5.29 -12.86 -17.64
CA THR A 736 -3.97 -13.17 -17.08
C THR A 736 -3.24 -14.28 -17.86
N VAL A 737 -3.94 -15.32 -18.30
CA VAL A 737 -3.36 -16.34 -19.19
C VAL A 737 -2.91 -15.71 -20.52
N LEU A 738 -3.70 -14.80 -21.10
CA LEU A 738 -3.27 -14.04 -22.29
C LEU A 738 -2.04 -13.16 -21.99
N GLY A 739 -1.93 -12.60 -20.79
CA GLY A 739 -0.75 -11.90 -20.31
C GLY A 739 0.49 -12.79 -20.27
N LEU A 740 0.37 -14.01 -19.77
CA LEU A 740 1.46 -15.00 -19.75
C LEU A 740 1.91 -15.38 -21.17
N VAL A 741 0.96 -15.59 -22.10
CA VAL A 741 1.27 -15.81 -23.52
C VAL A 741 1.98 -14.59 -24.11
N GLY A 742 1.47 -13.39 -23.85
CA GLY A 742 2.07 -12.13 -24.26
C GLY A 742 3.50 -11.96 -23.76
N LEU A 743 3.77 -12.36 -22.51
CA LEU A 743 5.10 -12.34 -21.91
C LEU A 743 6.07 -13.26 -22.67
N VAL A 744 5.67 -14.51 -22.96
CA VAL A 744 6.48 -15.44 -23.77
C VAL A 744 6.76 -14.86 -25.17
N LEU A 745 5.77 -14.23 -25.79
CA LEU A 745 5.95 -13.57 -27.09
C LEU A 745 6.92 -12.38 -27.03
N LEU A 746 6.89 -11.58 -25.96
CA LEU A 746 7.85 -10.48 -25.76
C LEU A 746 9.28 -10.99 -25.61
N VAL A 747 9.47 -12.12 -24.92
CA VAL A 747 10.79 -12.77 -24.80
C VAL A 747 11.29 -13.24 -26.17
N ARG A 748 10.40 -13.80 -27.01
CA ARG A 748 10.77 -14.34 -28.33
C ARG A 748 10.98 -13.28 -29.42
N ARG A 749 10.21 -12.19 -29.45
CA ARG A 749 10.20 -11.20 -30.56
C ARG A 749 11.41 -10.24 -30.60
N GLY A 750 12.38 -10.36 -29.69
CA GLY A 750 13.57 -9.52 -29.68
C GLY A 750 13.30 -8.01 -29.44
N PRO A 751 14.30 -7.13 -29.66
CA PRO A 751 14.17 -5.69 -29.41
C PRO A 751 13.25 -4.98 -30.43
N VAL A 752 12.57 -3.92 -30.00
CA VAL A 752 11.88 -3.00 -30.93
C VAL A 752 12.92 -2.20 -31.72
N PRO A 753 12.84 -2.12 -33.06
CA PRO A 753 13.72 -1.26 -33.84
C PRO A 753 13.57 0.20 -33.41
N MET A 754 14.65 0.80 -32.88
CA MET A 754 14.68 2.19 -32.46
C MET A 754 15.34 3.06 -33.54
N PRO A 755 14.88 4.32 -33.74
CA PRO A 755 15.54 5.25 -34.65
C PRO A 755 17.02 5.41 -34.27
N ALA A 756 17.89 5.49 -35.28
CA ALA A 756 19.29 5.79 -35.07
C ALA A 756 19.42 7.14 -34.32
N PRO A 757 20.37 7.29 -33.39
CA PRO A 757 20.74 8.61 -32.88
C PRO A 757 21.08 9.52 -34.06
N PRO A 758 20.72 10.81 -34.03
CA PRO A 758 21.23 11.75 -35.04
C PRO A 758 22.76 11.71 -35.01
N ASP A 759 23.37 11.72 -36.20
CA ASP A 759 24.82 11.81 -36.33
C ASP A 759 25.33 13.06 -35.61
N PRO A 760 26.50 13.01 -34.95
CA PRO A 760 27.13 14.22 -34.46
C PRO A 760 27.33 15.20 -35.63
N PRO A 761 27.25 16.53 -35.39
CA PRO A 761 27.59 17.51 -36.40
C PRO A 761 28.96 17.13 -36.99
N ARG A 762 29.03 16.96 -38.31
CA ARG A 762 30.32 16.88 -38.98
C ARG A 762 30.99 18.22 -38.77
N ASP A 763 32.13 18.23 -38.10
CA ASP A 763 33.08 19.33 -38.22
C ASP A 763 33.57 19.27 -39.68
N ASP A 764 32.84 19.94 -40.58
CA ASP A 764 33.39 20.25 -41.88
C ASP A 764 34.62 21.13 -41.60
N PRO A 765 35.83 20.72 -42.01
CA PRO A 765 37.01 21.55 -41.81
C PRO A 765 36.77 22.92 -42.46
N PRO A 766 37.27 24.02 -41.87
CA PRO A 766 37.16 25.33 -42.49
C PRO A 766 37.70 25.22 -43.91
N ALA A 767 36.92 25.68 -44.89
CA ALA A 767 37.34 25.77 -46.27
C ALA A 767 38.72 26.42 -46.30
N ALA A 768 39.72 25.64 -46.70
CA ALA A 768 41.04 26.18 -47.00
C ALA A 768 40.84 27.13 -48.18
N ASP A 769 41.22 28.38 -47.93
CA ASP A 769 41.40 29.43 -48.91
C ASP A 769 42.51 28.96 -49.85
N GLU A 770 42.15 28.29 -50.95
CA GLU A 770 43.06 28.04 -52.06
C GLU A 770 43.13 29.34 -52.87
N GLY A 771 44.16 30.12 -52.58
CA GLY A 771 44.65 31.18 -53.44
C GLY A 771 45.11 30.56 -54.76
N ASP A 772 44.47 31.01 -55.83
CA ASP A 772 44.74 30.67 -57.22
C ASP A 772 45.97 31.47 -57.69
N ASP A 773 47.16 30.88 -57.50
CA ASP A 773 48.41 31.28 -58.16
C ASP A 773 48.90 30.01 -58.88
N ASP A 774 48.63 29.88 -60.18
CA ASP A 774 49.36 28.96 -61.06
C ASP A 774 49.44 29.53 -62.49
N ASP A 775 50.61 30.12 -62.73
CA ASP A 775 51.46 30.08 -63.93
C ASP A 775 50.83 29.80 -65.30
N GLU A 776 50.89 30.84 -66.15
CA GLU A 776 50.86 30.76 -67.60
C GLU A 776 52.04 29.93 -68.13
N GLN A 777 51.75 28.82 -68.81
CA GLN A 777 52.65 28.21 -69.78
C GLN A 777 51.93 28.01 -71.11
N GLU A 778 52.53 28.64 -72.12
CA GLU A 778 52.25 28.57 -73.55
C GLU A 778 52.23 27.11 -74.05
N ASP A 779 51.25 26.76 -74.90
CA ASP A 779 51.52 26.16 -76.21
C ASP A 779 50.23 25.99 -77.06
N GLU A 780 50.22 26.81 -78.12
CA GLU A 780 49.68 26.67 -79.48
C GLU A 780 48.70 25.52 -79.88
N ASP A 781 47.56 25.97 -80.42
CA ASP A 781 46.93 25.60 -81.70
C ASP A 781 46.46 24.15 -81.99
N GLN A 782 45.13 23.95 -82.10
CA GLN A 782 44.45 23.86 -83.41
C GLN A 782 42.91 23.65 -83.34
N ALA A 783 42.23 24.56 -84.05
CA ALA A 783 41.12 24.35 -85.00
C ALA A 783 39.64 24.21 -84.54
N ALA A 784 38.89 25.28 -84.87
CA ALA A 784 37.67 25.30 -85.70
C ALA A 784 36.27 25.06 -85.08
N VAL A 785 35.67 26.16 -84.59
CA VAL A 785 34.39 26.83 -84.99
C VAL A 785 33.55 26.07 -86.06
N PRO A 786 32.20 25.91 -85.90
CA PRO A 786 31.26 27.04 -86.04
C PRO A 786 29.95 27.08 -85.22
N THR A 787 29.59 28.35 -84.87
CA THR A 787 28.29 29.09 -84.90
C THR A 787 26.96 28.30 -84.81
N GLU A 788 25.91 28.76 -84.11
CA GLU A 788 25.40 30.13 -83.85
C GLU A 788 24.97 30.35 -82.40
#